data_AF-A0A1M3KX49-F1
#
_entry.id   AF-A0A1M3KX49-F1
#
_cell.length_a   1.000
_cell.length_b   1.000
_cell.length_c   1.000
_cell.angle_alpha   90.00
_cell.angle_beta   90.00
_cell.angle_gamma   90.00
#
_symmetry.space_group_name_H-M   'P 1'
#
loop_
_entity.id
_entity.type
_entity.pdbx_description
1 polymer ?
#
loop_
_entity_poly.entity_id
_entity_poly.type
_entity_poly.pdbx_seq_one_letter_code
_entity_poly.pdbx_strand_id
1 'polypeptide(L)'
;MNLIRLPYRSFLLLLLVFFTGLGSRVLQAQHLENGATGRVKNNGTIRFKSDTGRYKNDALYSSITNNVIEFQGRTNLFTDLGGRTANTTVLGQDRNWRVPGLVRYAKAADNQSVQARFYTDLEMKDGATKDIPDSVLVGRAYSIVLSGSRTYHGTFYYDGTQPQFITEERGLSGNVNRYNNLSLLFSPKTVADSSEVRVDNLFDSDVQSPLFVLGDMYWGTKSNARAHVRINDAGQLVTGSDTSRFHDSATVINGTLLMPDRAGVAVVMPSSSLALVNDGRAMLVMGTSTQMDVLGSFVNRHVPLTNVQFDTSSLVNYDGTQPQIIQATASSKPYGSLRTARSAKTASGDVFMATNLSVNDTNVVMLPYTLSMKIGTASYTNNAEVVGALRRELAGGDTVTFYRYNNEETGLRFSEIPRELTLDVRPRTRPNAFDPTTDIFRKITARYDGTWRALVRAGYKADDLPGTWAPESSERLLKMYNASPSPNETATKLTPTIPPTYQRRPLAQSTGLAYIELSNVSSNGPDNSRVDNGNDMLLRGSRDVLRAIASGRWSNPFTWDEAREPEPVDRVVIDGFTVHAGYVRANDNYAVREKYSDSLATEVMIGVKPNSTLLIGREGAFNTFSLVPTSTVLMYVKRQARALVPMLAQDTSAADIDGGLVVYPGALLLVPNLTVETDATVFNAGTLQVGQP
;
A
#
# COMPACT_ATOMS: atom_id res chain seq x y z
N MET A 1 23.19 -121.82 29.61
CA MET A 1 23.77 -122.25 30.89
C MET A 1 23.40 -121.19 31.93
N ASN A 2 22.42 -121.53 32.78
CA ASN A 2 22.03 -120.94 34.08
C ASN A 2 21.55 -119.45 34.09
N LEU A 3 20.24 -119.18 34.26
CA LEU A 3 19.47 -119.01 35.54
C LEU A 3 19.67 -117.55 36.08
N ILE A 4 18.70 -116.65 36.31
CA ILE A 4 17.34 -116.74 36.93
C ILE A 4 16.46 -115.50 36.61
N ARG A 5 15.17 -115.78 36.34
CA ARG A 5 13.84 -115.12 36.51
C ARG A 5 13.67 -113.62 36.91
N LEU A 6 13.01 -112.82 36.03
CA LEU A 6 11.59 -112.30 36.04
C LEU A 6 10.90 -111.93 37.40
N PRO A 7 9.86 -111.01 37.49
CA PRO A 7 9.05 -110.44 36.38
C PRO A 7 8.37 -109.01 36.50
N TYR A 8 7.72 -108.61 35.39
CA TYR A 8 6.39 -107.93 35.25
C TYR A 8 6.21 -106.42 35.58
N ARG A 9 6.05 -105.57 34.54
CA ARG A 9 4.74 -105.07 34.03
C ARG A 9 4.90 -103.93 32.99
N SER A 10 4.25 -104.16 31.84
CA SER A 10 3.36 -103.23 31.12
C SER A 10 3.88 -102.00 30.36
N PHE A 11 3.60 -102.07 29.05
CA PHE A 11 2.98 -101.05 28.18
C PHE A 11 3.85 -99.97 27.50
N LEU A 12 4.04 -100.21 26.20
CA LEU A 12 3.77 -99.30 25.07
C LEU A 12 4.51 -97.93 25.08
N LEU A 13 5.67 -97.90 24.42
CA LEU A 13 6.37 -96.69 24.01
C LEU A 13 6.96 -96.90 22.60
N LEU A 14 7.11 -95.80 21.86
CA LEU A 14 7.72 -95.60 20.52
C LEU A 14 6.83 -95.77 19.28
N LEU A 15 6.16 -94.68 18.90
CA LEU A 15 6.45 -94.04 17.61
C LEU A 15 6.04 -92.54 17.64
N LEU A 16 6.87 -91.71 17.00
CA LEU A 16 6.76 -90.25 16.78
C LEU A 16 7.14 -89.29 17.91
N VAL A 17 8.46 -89.13 18.06
CA VAL A 17 9.10 -87.84 18.32
C VAL A 17 9.42 -87.21 16.96
N PHE A 18 8.82 -86.06 16.65
CA PHE A 18 9.40 -84.88 15.99
C PHE A 18 8.28 -83.96 15.47
N PHE A 19 7.70 -83.14 16.36
CA PHE A 19 7.14 -81.82 16.04
C PHE A 19 6.88 -81.08 17.36
N THR A 20 7.97 -80.69 18.05
CA THR A 20 7.93 -79.75 19.17
C THR A 20 8.66 -78.49 18.74
N GLY A 21 7.94 -77.37 18.71
CA GLY A 21 8.53 -76.04 18.58
C GLY A 21 7.94 -75.24 17.44
N LEU A 22 6.88 -74.48 17.76
CA LEU A 22 6.32 -73.28 17.11
C LEU A 22 4.79 -73.28 17.20
N GLY A 23 4.26 -73.55 18.40
CA GLY A 23 2.91 -73.15 18.73
C GLY A 23 2.92 -71.66 19.04
N SER A 24 2.53 -70.84 18.07
CA SER A 24 2.09 -69.47 18.31
C SER A 24 1.05 -69.52 19.43
N ARG A 25 1.42 -69.02 20.62
CA ARG A 25 0.42 -68.76 21.67
C ARG A 25 -0.50 -67.69 21.09
N VAL A 26 -1.68 -68.09 20.64
CA VAL A 26 -2.78 -67.18 20.35
C VAL A 26 -3.04 -66.46 21.67
N LEU A 27 -2.56 -65.21 21.79
CA LEU A 27 -2.93 -64.34 22.89
C LEU A 27 -4.45 -64.16 22.78
N GLN A 28 -5.20 -64.87 23.62
CA GLN A 28 -6.64 -64.66 23.76
C GLN A 28 -6.88 -63.17 24.05
N ALA A 29 -7.89 -62.60 23.42
CA ALA A 29 -8.22 -61.19 23.58
C ALA A 29 -8.48 -60.88 25.07
N GLN A 30 -7.76 -59.90 25.61
CA GLN A 30 -7.91 -59.48 27.00
C GLN A 30 -9.04 -58.46 27.08
N HIS A 31 -10.14 -58.81 27.74
CA HIS A 31 -11.26 -57.91 27.97
C HIS A 31 -11.43 -57.62 29.45
N LEU A 32 -11.72 -56.37 29.77
CA LEU A 32 -12.29 -55.97 31.05
C LEU A 32 -13.75 -55.63 30.78
N GLU A 33 -14.67 -56.29 31.49
CA GLU A 33 -16.11 -56.06 31.34
C GLU A 33 -16.68 -55.54 32.65
N ASN A 34 -17.21 -54.31 32.63
CA ASN A 34 -17.87 -53.68 33.76
C ASN A 34 -19.36 -53.53 33.46
N GLY A 35 -20.18 -54.44 33.98
CA GLY A 35 -21.63 -54.44 33.73
C GLY A 35 -22.39 -53.32 34.45
N ALA A 36 -23.69 -53.19 34.20
CA ALA A 36 -24.54 -52.09 34.69
C ALA A 36 -24.44 -51.77 36.19
N THR A 37 -24.30 -52.80 37.04
CA THR A 37 -24.17 -52.65 38.50
C THR A 37 -22.71 -52.66 38.99
N GLY A 38 -21.77 -52.74 38.06
CA GLY A 38 -20.34 -52.85 38.32
C GLY A 38 -19.70 -51.55 38.79
N ARG A 39 -18.51 -51.68 39.38
CA ARG A 39 -17.68 -50.57 39.85
C ARG A 39 -16.23 -50.87 39.51
N VAL A 40 -15.51 -49.92 38.94
CA VAL A 40 -14.07 -50.02 38.71
C VAL A 40 -13.38 -48.91 39.49
N LYS A 41 -12.61 -49.29 40.51
CA LYS A 41 -11.78 -48.37 41.29
C LYS A 41 -10.32 -48.77 41.18
N ASN A 42 -9.64 -48.21 40.19
CA ASN A 42 -8.25 -48.53 39.90
C ASN A 42 -7.32 -47.42 40.40
N ASN A 43 -6.53 -47.72 41.43
CA ASN A 43 -5.44 -46.85 41.91
C ASN A 43 -4.09 -47.20 41.28
N GLY A 44 -4.01 -48.28 40.48
CA GLY A 44 -2.79 -48.76 39.84
C GLY A 44 -2.87 -48.66 38.31
N THR A 45 -2.41 -49.70 37.62
CA THR A 45 -2.45 -49.79 36.15
C THR A 45 -3.26 -50.98 35.69
N ILE A 46 -4.31 -50.74 34.89
CA ILE A 46 -4.97 -51.79 34.10
C ILE A 46 -4.24 -51.89 32.78
N ARG A 47 -3.72 -53.08 32.44
CA ARG A 47 -2.86 -53.28 31.26
C ARG A 47 -3.49 -54.28 30.29
N PHE A 48 -3.60 -53.88 29.02
CA PHE A 48 -4.04 -54.73 27.90
C PHE A 48 -2.84 -55.05 27.00
N LYS A 49 -2.37 -56.29 27.04
CA LYS A 49 -1.26 -56.81 26.23
C LYS A 49 -1.69 -57.34 24.87
N SER A 50 -2.92 -57.84 24.74
CA SER A 50 -3.44 -58.36 23.47
C SER A 50 -3.73 -57.25 22.47
N ASP A 51 -3.44 -57.49 21.19
CA ASP A 51 -3.65 -56.51 20.11
C ASP A 51 -5.10 -56.04 19.96
N THR A 52 -6.08 -56.83 20.40
CA THR A 52 -7.52 -56.57 20.23
C THR A 52 -8.28 -56.45 21.56
N GLY A 53 -7.55 -56.20 22.65
CA GLY A 53 -8.13 -56.09 24.00
C GLY A 53 -9.12 -54.92 24.12
N ARG A 54 -10.15 -55.08 24.96
CA ARG A 54 -11.25 -54.09 25.09
C ARG A 54 -11.57 -53.77 26.54
N TYR A 55 -11.79 -52.49 26.82
CA TYR A 55 -12.45 -52.04 28.06
C TYR A 55 -13.94 -51.82 27.74
N LYS A 56 -14.79 -52.75 28.21
CA LYS A 56 -16.23 -52.72 28.00
C LYS A 56 -16.93 -52.15 29.23
N ASN A 57 -17.77 -51.12 29.07
CA ASN A 57 -18.48 -50.50 30.18
C ASN A 57 -19.98 -50.35 29.92
N ASP A 58 -20.78 -50.70 30.93
CA ASP A 58 -22.22 -50.42 31.03
C ASP A 58 -22.59 -49.81 32.40
N ALA A 59 -21.64 -49.69 33.33
CA ALA A 59 -21.87 -49.03 34.60
C ALA A 59 -21.95 -47.50 34.48
N LEU A 60 -22.60 -46.86 35.45
CA LEU A 60 -22.63 -45.40 35.58
C LEU A 60 -21.22 -44.80 35.69
N TYR A 61 -20.98 -43.67 35.05
CA TYR A 61 -19.67 -42.99 35.07
C TYR A 61 -19.14 -42.71 36.49
N SER A 62 -20.03 -42.35 37.42
CA SER A 62 -19.69 -42.09 38.83
C SER A 62 -19.16 -43.32 39.59
N SER A 63 -19.31 -44.53 39.04
CA SER A 63 -18.80 -45.77 39.64
C SER A 63 -17.37 -46.13 39.18
N ILE A 64 -16.76 -45.28 38.34
CA ILE A 64 -15.50 -45.55 37.65
C ILE A 64 -14.45 -44.51 38.06
N THR A 65 -13.37 -44.97 38.67
CA THR A 65 -12.14 -44.19 38.86
C THR A 65 -10.96 -44.99 38.33
N ASN A 66 -10.07 -44.34 37.60
CA ASN A 66 -8.85 -44.97 37.09
C ASN A 66 -7.66 -44.04 37.31
N ASN A 67 -6.54 -44.64 37.72
CA ASN A 67 -5.24 -43.99 37.73
C ASN A 67 -4.60 -44.13 36.33
N VAL A 68 -4.26 -45.36 35.91
CA VAL A 68 -3.70 -45.62 34.57
C VAL A 68 -4.40 -46.77 33.85
N ILE A 69 -4.73 -46.56 32.58
CA ILE A 69 -5.12 -47.58 31.61
C ILE A 69 -4.03 -47.65 30.53
N GLU A 70 -3.35 -48.79 30.41
CA GLU A 70 -2.22 -48.98 29.51
C GLU A 70 -2.56 -49.98 28.39
N PHE A 71 -2.55 -49.49 27.15
CA PHE A 71 -2.71 -50.28 25.94
C PHE A 71 -1.34 -50.60 25.35
N GLN A 72 -0.98 -51.89 25.33
CA GLN A 72 0.24 -52.40 24.68
C GLN A 72 -0.08 -53.13 23.36
N GLY A 73 -1.35 -53.28 23.03
CA GLY A 73 -1.83 -53.88 21.78
C GLY A 73 -2.00 -52.88 20.64
N ARG A 74 -2.13 -53.39 19.42
CA ARG A 74 -2.28 -52.61 18.17
C ARG A 74 -3.60 -51.82 18.06
N THR A 75 -4.72 -52.44 18.42
CA THR A 75 -6.09 -51.93 18.20
C THR A 75 -6.96 -52.11 19.45
N ASN A 76 -6.46 -51.64 20.60
CA ASN A 76 -7.26 -51.66 21.83
C ASN A 76 -8.39 -50.63 21.76
N LEU A 77 -9.56 -50.96 22.34
CA LEU A 77 -10.76 -50.13 22.23
C LEU A 77 -11.48 -49.98 23.57
N PHE A 78 -12.04 -48.79 23.80
CA PHE A 78 -13.16 -48.58 24.72
C PHE A 78 -14.48 -48.87 23.99
N THR A 79 -15.31 -49.74 24.57
CA THR A 79 -16.62 -50.12 24.02
C THR A 79 -17.69 -50.21 25.11
N ASP A 80 -18.94 -50.40 24.72
CA ASP A 80 -19.99 -50.89 25.61
C ASP A 80 -19.90 -52.42 25.74
N LEU A 81 -20.81 -53.04 26.49
CA LEU A 81 -20.89 -54.50 26.58
C LEU A 81 -21.22 -55.17 25.23
N GLY A 82 -21.97 -54.48 24.36
CA GLY A 82 -22.29 -54.91 22.99
C GLY A 82 -21.10 -54.82 22.02
N GLY A 83 -19.95 -54.31 22.47
CA GLY A 83 -18.75 -54.14 21.64
C GLY A 83 -18.80 -52.93 20.70
N ARG A 84 -19.76 -52.03 20.87
CA ARG A 84 -19.89 -50.80 20.09
C ARG A 84 -18.97 -49.71 20.65
N THR A 85 -18.39 -48.92 19.76
CA THR A 85 -17.47 -47.81 20.09
C THR A 85 -18.19 -46.48 20.27
N ALA A 86 -19.51 -46.45 20.15
CA ALA A 86 -20.39 -45.32 20.42
C ALA A 86 -21.66 -45.86 21.07
N ASN A 87 -22.08 -45.30 22.21
CA ASN A 87 -23.31 -45.61 22.97
C ASN A 87 -23.19 -45.07 24.40
N THR A 88 -24.29 -44.71 25.07
CA THR A 88 -24.32 -43.91 26.31
C THR A 88 -23.40 -44.29 27.48
N THR A 89 -22.82 -45.49 27.55
CA THR A 89 -21.91 -45.91 28.64
C THR A 89 -20.44 -46.09 28.22
N VAL A 90 -20.08 -45.89 26.95
CA VAL A 90 -18.70 -46.02 26.47
C VAL A 90 -17.81 -44.90 27.02
N LEU A 91 -16.69 -45.25 27.66
CA LEU A 91 -15.73 -44.26 28.13
C LEU A 91 -15.12 -43.47 26.96
N GLY A 92 -15.05 -42.16 27.16
CA GLY A 92 -14.47 -41.16 26.26
C GLY A 92 -15.28 -40.87 25.00
N GLN A 93 -16.53 -41.32 24.90
CA GLN A 93 -17.36 -41.03 23.72
C GLN A 93 -17.78 -39.57 23.61
N ASP A 94 -17.91 -38.90 24.75
CA ASP A 94 -18.28 -37.49 24.89
C ASP A 94 -17.57 -36.91 26.12
N ARG A 95 -17.73 -35.60 26.32
CA ARG A 95 -17.12 -34.86 27.43
C ARG A 95 -17.57 -35.34 28.81
N ASN A 96 -18.83 -35.73 28.98
CA ASN A 96 -19.38 -36.19 30.26
C ASN A 96 -18.90 -37.62 30.61
N TRP A 97 -18.54 -38.39 29.60
CA TRP A 97 -17.99 -39.73 29.71
C TRP A 97 -16.47 -39.80 29.58
N ARG A 98 -15.76 -38.68 29.66
CA ARG A 98 -14.29 -38.59 29.51
C ARG A 98 -13.57 -39.73 30.23
N VAL A 99 -12.60 -40.38 29.58
CA VAL A 99 -11.86 -41.47 30.23
C VAL A 99 -11.15 -40.92 31.47
N PRO A 100 -11.44 -41.43 32.68
CA PRO A 100 -10.84 -40.91 33.91
C PRO A 100 -9.38 -41.37 34.01
N GLY A 101 -8.52 -40.48 34.54
CA GLY A 101 -7.09 -40.74 34.70
C GLY A 101 -6.30 -40.72 33.39
N LEU A 102 -5.17 -41.42 33.42
CA LEU A 102 -4.23 -41.48 32.30
C LEU A 102 -4.51 -42.68 31.40
N VAL A 103 -4.67 -42.43 30.10
CA VAL A 103 -4.59 -43.46 29.06
C VAL A 103 -3.22 -43.42 28.42
N ARG A 104 -2.53 -44.56 28.44
CA ARG A 104 -1.18 -44.71 27.90
C ARG A 104 -1.18 -45.70 26.74
N TYR A 105 -0.69 -45.26 25.59
CA TYR A 105 -0.44 -46.10 24.42
C TYR A 105 1.04 -46.50 24.39
N ALA A 106 1.36 -47.73 24.84
CA ALA A 106 2.69 -48.24 25.18
C ALA A 106 3.08 -49.52 24.40
N LYS A 107 2.72 -49.64 23.12
CA LYS A 107 3.22 -50.75 22.29
C LYS A 107 4.71 -50.54 21.97
N ALA A 108 5.51 -51.60 22.15
CA ALA A 108 6.97 -51.54 22.03
C ALA A 108 7.50 -51.40 20.60
N ALA A 109 6.82 -52.00 19.62
CA ALA A 109 7.23 -52.04 18.20
C ALA A 109 6.00 -52.08 17.27
N ASP A 110 6.25 -52.04 15.96
CA ASP A 110 5.24 -51.98 14.90
C ASP A 110 4.37 -50.71 14.98
N ASN A 111 3.06 -50.85 14.76
CA ASN A 111 2.09 -49.75 14.76
C ASN A 111 1.08 -49.94 15.90
N GLN A 112 0.59 -48.83 16.42
CA GLN A 112 -0.48 -48.75 17.40
C GLN A 112 -1.47 -47.66 17.02
N SER A 113 -2.74 -48.00 16.92
CA SER A 113 -3.81 -47.04 16.64
C SER A 113 -4.33 -46.45 17.95
N VAL A 114 -4.36 -45.13 18.00
CA VAL A 114 -4.99 -44.35 19.06
C VAL A 114 -6.48 -44.25 18.76
N GLN A 115 -7.32 -44.27 19.79
CA GLN A 115 -8.76 -44.14 19.60
C GLN A 115 -9.22 -42.68 19.72
N ALA A 116 -10.10 -42.24 18.83
CA ALA A 116 -10.79 -40.94 18.91
C ALA A 116 -11.70 -40.91 20.15
N ARG A 117 -11.29 -40.16 21.18
CA ARG A 117 -11.94 -40.10 22.50
C ARG A 117 -11.65 -38.79 23.23
N PHE A 118 -12.47 -38.51 24.22
CA PHE A 118 -12.21 -37.54 25.29
C PHE A 118 -11.37 -38.21 26.39
N TYR A 119 -10.11 -37.81 26.52
CA TYR A 119 -9.17 -38.26 27.55
C TYR A 119 -9.01 -37.21 28.65
N THR A 120 -8.89 -37.64 29.91
CA THR A 120 -8.41 -36.73 30.97
C THR A 120 -6.94 -36.43 30.75
N ASP A 121 -6.11 -37.48 30.78
CA ASP A 121 -4.72 -37.42 30.39
C ASP A 121 -4.41 -38.49 29.33
N LEU A 122 -3.53 -38.15 28.40
CA LEU A 122 -3.11 -39.02 27.30
C LEU A 122 -1.58 -39.06 27.21
N GLU A 123 -1.00 -40.26 27.15
CA GLU A 123 0.45 -40.44 27.00
C GLU A 123 0.78 -41.34 25.81
N MET A 124 1.71 -40.89 24.97
CA MET A 124 2.36 -41.72 23.96
C MET A 124 3.68 -42.27 24.51
N LYS A 125 3.78 -43.61 24.54
CA LYS A 125 4.92 -44.32 25.10
C LYS A 125 5.41 -45.46 24.20
N ASP A 126 6.68 -45.84 24.37
CA ASP A 126 7.41 -46.92 23.73
C ASP A 126 7.51 -46.82 22.18
N GLY A 127 8.29 -47.71 21.57
CA GLY A 127 8.82 -47.52 20.21
C GLY A 127 7.84 -47.69 19.03
N ALA A 128 6.60 -48.11 19.23
CA ALA A 128 5.66 -48.29 18.13
C ALA A 128 5.26 -46.95 17.48
N THR A 129 5.10 -46.95 16.16
CA THR A 129 4.46 -45.86 15.41
C THR A 129 3.03 -45.67 15.90
N LYS A 130 2.62 -44.44 16.16
CA LYS A 130 1.27 -44.08 16.59
C LYS A 130 0.48 -43.51 15.42
N ASP A 131 -0.67 -44.12 15.18
CA ASP A 131 -1.67 -43.66 14.22
C ASP A 131 -2.78 -42.94 15.01
N ILE A 132 -2.83 -41.61 14.86
CA ILE A 132 -3.69 -40.72 15.66
C ILE A 132 -4.83 -40.22 14.76
N PRO A 133 -6.08 -40.69 14.99
CA PRO A 133 -7.20 -40.32 14.17
C PRO A 133 -7.63 -38.87 14.44
N ASP A 134 -8.57 -38.38 13.62
CA ASP A 134 -9.33 -37.19 13.94
C ASP A 134 -10.08 -37.32 15.28
N SER A 135 -10.40 -36.19 15.91
CA SER A 135 -11.25 -36.14 17.11
C SER A 135 -10.65 -36.83 18.34
N VAL A 136 -9.36 -36.59 18.58
CA VAL A 136 -8.71 -36.90 19.87
C VAL A 136 -8.68 -35.64 20.74
N LEU A 137 -9.29 -35.71 21.92
CA LEU A 137 -9.46 -34.56 22.80
C LEU A 137 -8.83 -34.80 24.17
N VAL A 138 -8.03 -33.86 24.65
CA VAL A 138 -7.30 -33.96 25.92
C VAL A 138 -7.70 -32.82 26.86
N GLY A 139 -8.24 -33.19 28.02
CA GLY A 139 -8.81 -32.24 28.98
C GLY A 139 -7.84 -31.72 30.02
N ARG A 140 -6.70 -32.40 30.24
CA ARG A 140 -5.66 -31.98 31.18
C ARG A 140 -4.27 -32.06 30.56
N ALA A 141 -3.61 -33.22 30.55
CA ALA A 141 -2.25 -33.34 30.02
C ALA A 141 -2.15 -34.30 28.83
N TYR A 142 -1.44 -33.88 27.79
CA TYR A 142 -0.92 -34.75 26.74
C TYR A 142 0.59 -34.86 26.92
N SER A 143 1.16 -36.05 26.91
CA SER A 143 2.61 -36.23 27.12
C SER A 143 3.22 -37.25 26.18
N ILE A 144 4.50 -37.04 25.87
CA ILE A 144 5.34 -37.92 25.08
C ILE A 144 6.62 -38.12 25.87
N VAL A 145 6.84 -39.33 26.39
CA VAL A 145 8.07 -39.64 27.15
C VAL A 145 9.11 -40.26 26.24
N LEU A 146 8.73 -41.32 25.55
CA LEU A 146 9.49 -42.01 24.51
C LEU A 146 8.45 -42.58 23.57
N SER A 147 8.38 -42.19 22.31
CA SER A 147 7.41 -42.75 21.36
C SER A 147 8.04 -42.95 20.00
N GLY A 148 7.62 -44.01 19.29
CA GLY A 148 7.80 -44.10 17.84
C GLY A 148 7.09 -42.96 17.10
N SER A 149 7.29 -42.89 15.79
CA SER A 149 6.71 -41.87 14.90
C SER A 149 5.20 -41.70 15.08
N ARG A 150 4.70 -40.47 15.10
CA ARG A 150 3.27 -40.16 15.26
C ARG A 150 2.71 -39.54 13.99
N THR A 151 1.62 -40.09 13.47
CA THR A 151 0.92 -39.58 12.28
C THR A 151 -0.47 -39.13 12.69
N TYR A 152 -0.83 -37.89 12.34
CA TYR A 152 -2.11 -37.28 12.68
C TYR A 152 -3.00 -37.21 11.45
N HIS A 153 -4.20 -37.79 11.50
CA HIS A 153 -5.12 -37.84 10.36
C HIS A 153 -6.20 -36.76 10.36
N GLY A 154 -6.27 -35.94 11.42
CA GLY A 154 -7.24 -34.87 11.53
C GLY A 154 -6.90 -33.89 12.64
N THR A 155 -7.92 -33.48 13.39
CA THR A 155 -7.85 -32.47 14.44
C THR A 155 -7.60 -33.08 15.80
N PHE A 156 -6.51 -32.64 16.41
CA PHE A 156 -6.19 -32.87 17.80
C PHE A 156 -6.67 -31.67 18.63
N TYR A 157 -7.35 -31.94 19.74
CA TYR A 157 -7.97 -30.90 20.56
C TYR A 157 -7.36 -30.84 21.95
N TYR A 158 -6.99 -29.64 22.37
CA TYR A 158 -6.78 -29.31 23.78
C TYR A 158 -8.06 -28.66 24.30
N ASP A 159 -8.89 -29.44 25.00
CA ASP A 159 -10.28 -29.08 25.32
C ASP A 159 -10.55 -28.89 26.82
N GLY A 160 -9.48 -28.76 27.61
CA GLY A 160 -9.54 -28.55 29.05
C GLY A 160 -10.04 -27.17 29.45
N THR A 161 -10.75 -27.09 30.58
CA THR A 161 -11.19 -25.83 31.19
C THR A 161 -10.14 -25.22 32.12
N GLN A 162 -9.03 -25.91 32.36
CA GLN A 162 -7.86 -25.42 33.09
C GLN A 162 -6.72 -25.14 32.09
N PRO A 163 -5.75 -24.26 32.41
CA PRO A 163 -4.62 -24.00 31.53
C PRO A 163 -3.88 -25.29 31.11
N GLN A 164 -3.49 -25.41 29.85
CA GLN A 164 -2.77 -26.57 29.32
C GLN A 164 -1.49 -26.15 28.58
N PHE A 165 -0.49 -27.02 28.62
CA PHE A 165 0.69 -26.91 27.76
C PHE A 165 0.47 -27.70 26.47
N ILE A 166 0.83 -27.10 25.34
CA ILE A 166 0.81 -27.77 24.05
C ILE A 166 2.11 -28.55 23.92
N THR A 167 2.00 -29.87 23.79
CA THR A 167 3.13 -30.78 23.74
C THR A 167 3.85 -30.67 22.41
N GLU A 168 5.17 -30.52 22.47
CA GLU A 168 6.03 -30.57 21.29
C GLU A 168 6.09 -31.97 20.70
N GLU A 169 5.99 -32.05 19.38
CA GLU A 169 6.04 -33.33 18.66
C GLU A 169 7.45 -33.64 18.11
N ARG A 170 8.33 -32.62 18.01
CA ARG A 170 9.74 -32.69 17.57
C ARG A 170 9.99 -33.16 16.12
N GLY A 171 9.03 -32.98 15.20
CA GLY A 171 9.19 -33.33 13.79
C GLY A 171 9.92 -32.28 12.96
N LEU A 172 11.13 -32.59 12.46
CA LEU A 172 11.97 -31.66 11.69
C LEU A 172 11.63 -31.57 10.18
N SER A 173 11.04 -32.60 9.57
CA SER A 173 10.54 -32.56 8.16
C SER A 173 9.44 -33.61 7.90
N GLY A 174 8.61 -33.39 6.88
CA GLY A 174 7.49 -34.28 6.51
C GLY A 174 6.23 -34.10 7.38
N ASN A 175 5.32 -35.08 7.31
CA ASN A 175 3.99 -35.08 7.97
C ASN A 175 3.94 -35.98 9.21
N VAL A 176 5.10 -36.28 9.79
CA VAL A 176 5.25 -37.17 10.94
C VAL A 176 5.79 -36.36 12.10
N ASN A 177 5.32 -36.67 13.31
CA ASN A 177 5.69 -35.96 14.54
C ASN A 177 5.33 -34.46 14.44
N ARG A 178 4.14 -34.16 13.92
CA ARG A 178 3.54 -32.82 13.80
C ARG A 178 2.03 -32.95 13.86
N TYR A 179 1.35 -31.93 14.38
CA TYR A 179 -0.11 -31.90 14.34
C TYR A 179 -0.56 -31.65 12.90
N ASN A 180 -1.50 -32.44 12.40
CA ASN A 180 -2.13 -32.16 11.10
C ASN A 180 -3.05 -30.93 11.22
N ASN A 181 -4.09 -31.04 12.06
CA ASN A 181 -4.86 -29.89 12.54
C ASN A 181 -4.79 -29.81 14.08
N LEU A 182 -4.79 -28.60 14.61
CA LEU A 182 -4.75 -28.33 16.05
C LEU A 182 -5.85 -27.35 16.44
N SER A 183 -6.65 -27.70 17.45
CA SER A 183 -7.69 -26.84 17.99
C SER A 183 -7.56 -26.61 19.50
N LEU A 184 -7.67 -25.35 19.91
CA LEU A 184 -7.52 -24.88 21.29
C LEU A 184 -8.86 -24.38 21.83
N LEU A 185 -9.36 -25.01 22.90
CA LEU A 185 -10.70 -24.72 23.44
C LEU A 185 -10.74 -24.48 24.96
N PHE A 186 -11.69 -23.65 25.41
CA PHE A 186 -12.14 -23.40 26.79
C PHE A 186 -11.17 -22.79 27.82
N SER A 187 -9.87 -22.67 27.53
CA SER A 187 -8.90 -22.15 28.51
C SER A 187 -7.58 -21.71 27.86
N PRO A 188 -6.73 -20.97 28.58
CA PRO A 188 -5.42 -20.61 28.07
C PRO A 188 -4.55 -21.81 27.69
N LYS A 189 -3.81 -21.67 26.60
CA LYS A 189 -2.88 -22.69 26.10
C LYS A 189 -1.50 -22.09 25.94
N THR A 190 -0.47 -22.85 26.34
CA THR A 190 0.91 -22.37 26.35
C THR A 190 1.80 -23.28 25.53
N VAL A 191 2.52 -22.72 24.56
CA VAL A 191 3.75 -23.32 24.03
C VAL A 191 4.86 -22.95 25.00
N ALA A 192 5.38 -23.93 25.73
CA ALA A 192 6.39 -23.69 26.76
C ALA A 192 7.72 -23.22 26.14
N ASP A 193 8.53 -22.54 26.94
CA ASP A 193 9.91 -22.19 26.57
C ASP A 193 10.66 -23.45 26.10
N SER A 194 11.55 -23.28 25.12
CA SER A 194 12.31 -24.34 24.42
C SER A 194 11.48 -25.42 23.70
N SER A 195 10.15 -25.33 23.69
CA SER A 195 9.29 -26.28 22.99
C SER A 195 9.04 -25.84 21.55
N GLU A 196 9.01 -26.81 20.64
CA GLU A 196 8.66 -26.58 19.23
C GLU A 196 7.33 -27.25 18.86
N VAL A 197 6.32 -26.46 18.51
CA VAL A 197 5.00 -26.93 18.09
C VAL A 197 4.76 -26.61 16.63
N ARG A 198 4.51 -27.64 15.82
CA ARG A 198 4.22 -27.51 14.38
C ARG A 198 2.84 -28.01 14.04
N VAL A 199 2.12 -27.20 13.27
CA VAL A 199 0.82 -27.53 12.66
C VAL A 199 0.97 -27.48 11.15
N ASP A 200 0.59 -28.53 10.43
CA ASP A 200 0.79 -28.60 8.98
C ASP A 200 -0.36 -27.91 8.20
N ASN A 201 -1.61 -28.16 8.58
CA ASN A 201 -2.78 -27.72 7.81
C ASN A 201 -3.60 -26.62 8.52
N LEU A 202 -4.37 -26.97 9.55
CA LEU A 202 -5.30 -26.02 10.20
C LEU A 202 -4.95 -25.77 11.67
N PHE A 203 -4.78 -24.50 12.04
CA PHE A 203 -4.83 -24.05 13.42
C PHE A 203 -6.12 -23.26 13.69
N ASP A 204 -6.82 -23.57 14.78
CA ASP A 204 -7.99 -22.81 15.24
C ASP A 204 -8.00 -22.69 16.76
N SER A 205 -8.37 -21.52 17.28
CA SER A 205 -8.69 -21.35 18.71
C SER A 205 -10.07 -20.77 18.88
N ASP A 206 -10.76 -21.12 19.97
CA ASP A 206 -12.00 -20.44 20.36
C ASP A 206 -11.71 -19.08 21.03
N VAL A 207 -12.78 -18.33 21.33
CA VAL A 207 -12.71 -17.02 21.98
C VAL A 207 -12.30 -17.08 23.46
N GLN A 208 -12.24 -18.28 24.05
CA GLN A 208 -11.92 -18.49 25.47
C GLN A 208 -10.50 -19.02 25.67
N SER A 209 -9.75 -19.26 24.58
CA SER A 209 -8.45 -19.93 24.61
C SER A 209 -7.33 -19.01 24.14
N PRO A 210 -6.91 -18.04 24.98
CA PRO A 210 -5.75 -17.24 24.66
C PRO A 210 -4.51 -18.13 24.52
N LEU A 211 -3.67 -17.80 23.56
CA LEU A 211 -2.45 -18.54 23.23
C LEU A 211 -1.23 -17.78 23.74
N PHE A 212 -0.45 -18.42 24.60
CA PHE A 212 0.86 -17.94 25.06
C PHE A 212 1.96 -18.69 24.31
N VAL A 213 2.80 -17.95 23.58
CA VAL A 213 3.92 -18.49 22.82
C VAL A 213 5.21 -18.08 23.54
N LEU A 214 5.77 -19.01 24.32
CA LEU A 214 7.04 -18.84 25.03
C LEU A 214 8.19 -19.58 24.33
N GLY A 215 7.88 -20.67 23.61
CA GLY A 215 8.77 -21.35 22.67
C GLY A 215 8.43 -21.02 21.22
N ASP A 216 8.58 -22.00 20.32
CA ASP A 216 8.36 -21.83 18.89
C ASP A 216 7.05 -22.48 18.43
N MET A 217 6.20 -21.71 17.78
CA MET A 217 4.95 -22.18 17.19
C MET A 217 4.89 -21.89 15.70
N TYR A 218 4.69 -22.95 14.91
CA TYR A 218 4.52 -22.88 13.47
C TYR A 218 3.06 -23.13 13.12
N TRP A 219 2.40 -22.09 12.64
CA TRP A 219 1.04 -22.17 12.12
C TRP A 219 1.01 -22.87 10.76
N GLY A 220 -0.05 -23.65 10.56
CA GLY A 220 -0.29 -24.37 9.31
C GLY A 220 -0.83 -23.48 8.21
N THR A 221 -1.12 -24.09 7.07
CA THR A 221 -1.67 -23.45 5.85
C THR A 221 -2.76 -22.41 6.16
N LYS A 222 -3.79 -22.78 6.93
CA LYS A 222 -4.86 -21.88 7.37
C LYS A 222 -4.90 -21.80 8.88
N SER A 223 -4.86 -20.59 9.43
CA SER A 223 -4.76 -20.41 10.87
C SER A 223 -5.67 -19.28 11.36
N ASN A 224 -6.43 -19.53 12.42
CA ASN A 224 -7.34 -18.54 13.01
C ASN A 224 -7.18 -18.52 14.53
N ALA A 225 -6.78 -17.37 15.07
CA ALA A 225 -6.77 -17.12 16.51
C ALA A 225 -7.98 -16.26 16.88
N ARG A 226 -8.95 -16.83 17.62
CA ARG A 226 -10.17 -16.12 18.06
C ARG A 226 -10.10 -15.52 19.45
N ALA A 227 -9.03 -15.84 20.17
CA ALA A 227 -8.67 -15.23 21.44
C ALA A 227 -7.27 -14.64 21.35
N HIS A 228 -6.93 -13.81 22.33
CA HIS A 228 -5.66 -13.09 22.40
C HIS A 228 -4.44 -14.00 22.19
N VAL A 229 -3.50 -13.56 21.34
CA VAL A 229 -2.20 -14.20 21.16
C VAL A 229 -1.12 -13.35 21.82
N ARG A 230 -0.30 -13.94 22.67
CA ARG A 230 0.81 -13.26 23.34
C ARG A 230 2.12 -13.99 23.08
N ILE A 231 3.07 -13.29 22.47
CA ILE A 231 4.40 -13.81 22.12
C ILE A 231 5.41 -13.17 23.09
N ASN A 232 6.07 -14.01 23.87
CA ASN A 232 6.91 -13.59 25.00
C ASN A 232 8.10 -14.54 25.19
N ASP A 233 9.02 -14.19 26.09
CA ASP A 233 10.17 -14.96 26.55
C ASP A 233 11.04 -15.53 25.41
N ALA A 234 11.32 -14.68 24.42
CA ALA A 234 12.05 -15.01 23.19
C ALA A 234 11.33 -16.02 22.26
N GLY A 235 10.11 -16.42 22.59
CA GLY A 235 9.28 -17.27 21.75
C GLY A 235 8.96 -16.67 20.39
N GLN A 236 8.67 -17.55 19.44
CA GLN A 236 8.42 -17.20 18.06
C GLN A 236 7.10 -17.77 17.57
N LEU A 237 6.26 -16.93 16.98
CA LEU A 237 5.11 -17.36 16.20
C LEU A 237 5.42 -17.21 14.71
N VAL A 238 5.44 -18.31 13.98
CA VAL A 238 5.64 -18.35 12.53
C VAL A 238 4.29 -18.51 11.86
N THR A 239 3.89 -17.55 11.04
CA THR A 239 2.62 -17.58 10.30
C THR A 239 2.62 -18.62 9.17
N GLY A 240 1.41 -19.01 8.76
CA GLY A 240 1.18 -20.03 7.74
C GLY A 240 1.39 -19.58 6.28
N SER A 241 1.30 -20.54 5.36
CA SER A 241 1.55 -20.36 3.92
C SER A 241 0.37 -19.82 3.10
N ASP A 242 -0.87 -19.87 3.59
CA ASP A 242 -2.04 -19.30 2.89
C ASP A 242 -2.63 -18.12 3.67
N THR A 243 -3.32 -18.35 4.78
CA THR A 243 -3.91 -17.24 5.55
C THR A 243 -3.80 -17.47 7.06
N SER A 244 -3.34 -16.44 7.77
CA SER A 244 -3.24 -16.38 9.23
C SER A 244 -4.08 -15.22 9.77
N ARG A 245 -5.19 -15.49 10.46
CA ARG A 245 -6.14 -14.48 10.94
C ARG A 245 -6.07 -14.29 12.44
N PHE A 246 -5.96 -13.03 12.86
CA PHE A 246 -6.06 -12.58 14.25
C PHE A 246 -7.44 -11.94 14.46
N HIS A 247 -8.42 -12.73 14.89
CA HIS A 247 -9.77 -12.26 15.20
C HIS A 247 -9.84 -11.49 16.53
N ASP A 248 -8.95 -11.81 17.45
CA ASP A 248 -8.63 -11.01 18.63
C ASP A 248 -7.19 -10.47 18.50
N SER A 249 -6.78 -9.58 19.38
CA SER A 249 -5.49 -8.90 19.34
C SER A 249 -4.32 -9.85 19.52
N ALA A 250 -3.19 -9.51 18.88
CA ALA A 250 -1.90 -10.15 19.08
C ALA A 250 -0.92 -9.14 19.69
N THR A 251 -0.24 -9.54 20.76
CA THR A 251 0.79 -8.72 21.41
C THR A 251 2.15 -9.42 21.36
N VAL A 252 3.14 -8.71 20.84
CA VAL A 252 4.54 -9.13 20.86
C VAL A 252 5.26 -8.34 21.94
N ILE A 253 5.83 -9.02 22.94
CA ILE A 253 6.42 -8.38 24.12
C ILE A 253 7.94 -8.39 24.09
N ASN A 254 8.52 -9.58 23.99
CA ASN A 254 9.97 -9.83 23.91
C ASN A 254 10.21 -11.13 23.13
N GLY A 255 9.50 -11.29 22.01
CA GLY A 255 9.59 -12.42 21.10
C GLY A 255 9.33 -11.97 19.66
N THR A 256 9.07 -12.91 18.75
CA THR A 256 8.98 -12.60 17.31
C THR A 256 7.68 -13.10 16.69
N LEU A 257 6.98 -12.21 15.99
CA LEU A 257 6.02 -12.60 14.95
C LEU A 257 6.74 -12.65 13.61
N LEU A 258 6.93 -13.86 13.06
CA LEU A 258 7.61 -14.08 11.78
C LEU A 258 6.62 -14.47 10.69
N MET A 259 6.66 -13.73 9.59
CA MET A 259 6.14 -14.14 8.30
C MET A 259 7.33 -14.55 7.43
N PRO A 260 7.63 -15.87 7.33
CA PRO A 260 8.80 -16.33 6.58
C PRO A 260 8.65 -16.05 5.08
N ASP A 261 9.72 -16.25 4.31
CA ASP A 261 9.68 -16.09 2.85
C ASP A 261 8.53 -16.90 2.23
N ARG A 262 7.74 -16.22 1.38
CA ARG A 262 6.56 -16.76 0.71
C ARG A 262 5.50 -17.30 1.69
N ALA A 263 5.48 -16.79 2.93
CA ALA A 263 4.30 -16.92 3.78
C ALA A 263 3.11 -16.24 3.10
N GLY A 264 1.92 -16.70 3.45
CA GLY A 264 0.69 -16.16 2.90
C GLY A 264 0.33 -14.81 3.49
N VAL A 265 -0.97 -14.56 3.66
CA VAL A 265 -1.49 -13.31 4.19
C VAL A 265 -1.69 -13.42 5.70
N ALA A 266 -1.11 -12.50 6.46
CA ALA A 266 -1.50 -12.27 7.86
C ALA A 266 -2.58 -11.18 7.91
N VAL A 267 -3.70 -11.45 8.56
CA VAL A 267 -4.85 -10.54 8.62
C VAL A 267 -5.13 -10.14 10.06
N VAL A 268 -5.03 -8.84 10.34
CA VAL A 268 -5.48 -8.23 11.60
C VAL A 268 -6.93 -7.80 11.40
N MET A 269 -7.87 -8.52 11.99
CA MET A 269 -9.31 -8.32 11.79
C MET A 269 -9.81 -6.95 12.32
N PRO A 270 -10.99 -6.44 11.88
CA PRO A 270 -11.44 -5.06 12.16
C PRO A 270 -11.50 -4.64 13.64
N SER A 271 -11.76 -5.58 14.55
CA SER A 271 -11.84 -5.32 16.00
C SER A 271 -10.57 -5.69 16.77
N SER A 272 -9.50 -6.10 16.08
CA SER A 272 -8.25 -6.52 16.70
C SER A 272 -7.10 -5.57 16.44
N SER A 273 -6.04 -5.72 17.24
CA SER A 273 -4.78 -5.00 17.06
C SER A 273 -3.61 -5.97 17.04
N LEU A 274 -2.66 -5.75 16.13
CA LEU A 274 -1.30 -6.26 16.28
C LEU A 274 -0.45 -5.19 16.98
N ALA A 275 0.05 -5.49 18.17
CA ALA A 275 0.82 -4.56 18.98
C ALA A 275 2.23 -5.09 19.26
N LEU A 276 3.25 -4.30 18.90
CA LEU A 276 4.61 -4.47 19.40
C LEU A 276 4.78 -3.55 20.60
N VAL A 277 5.11 -4.10 21.77
CA VAL A 277 5.34 -3.28 22.97
C VAL A 277 6.63 -2.46 22.83
N ASN A 278 6.86 -1.54 23.75
CA ASN A 278 8.08 -0.73 23.78
C ASN A 278 9.31 -1.54 24.26
N ASP A 279 9.73 -2.53 23.47
CA ASP A 279 10.94 -3.33 23.67
C ASP A 279 11.56 -3.62 22.29
N GLY A 280 12.89 -3.48 22.16
CA GLY A 280 13.60 -3.75 20.90
C GLY A 280 13.57 -5.22 20.49
N ARG A 281 13.20 -6.13 21.40
CA ARG A 281 13.01 -7.56 21.15
C ARG A 281 11.57 -7.92 20.79
N ALA A 282 10.62 -6.97 20.81
CA ALA A 282 9.26 -7.19 20.33
C ALA A 282 9.23 -7.11 18.79
N MET A 283 9.59 -8.20 18.12
CA MET A 283 9.91 -8.18 16.69
C MET A 283 8.71 -8.53 15.80
N LEU A 284 8.54 -7.78 14.71
CA LEU A 284 7.79 -8.19 13.52
C LEU A 284 8.74 -8.36 12.35
N VAL A 285 8.73 -9.53 11.71
CA VAL A 285 9.57 -9.81 10.55
C VAL A 285 8.70 -10.30 9.40
N MET A 286 8.78 -9.61 8.26
CA MET A 286 8.12 -9.96 7.01
C MET A 286 9.16 -10.28 5.94
N GLY A 287 9.21 -11.55 5.54
CA GLY A 287 10.09 -12.06 4.48
C GLY A 287 9.61 -11.69 3.08
N THR A 288 10.30 -12.24 2.08
CA THR A 288 10.01 -12.02 0.67
C THR A 288 8.60 -12.48 0.28
N SER A 289 7.93 -11.72 -0.58
CA SER A 289 6.59 -12.06 -1.11
C SER A 289 5.54 -12.36 -0.04
N THR A 290 5.57 -11.64 1.09
CA THR A 290 4.59 -11.75 2.19
C THR A 290 3.62 -10.56 2.19
N GLN A 291 2.45 -10.73 2.79
CA GLN A 291 1.45 -9.66 2.88
C GLN A 291 0.81 -9.60 4.27
N MET A 292 0.73 -8.39 4.84
CA MET A 292 -0.04 -8.12 6.06
C MET A 292 -1.23 -7.20 5.74
N ASP A 293 -2.44 -7.72 5.91
CA ASP A 293 -3.68 -6.96 5.82
C ASP A 293 -4.09 -6.43 7.19
N VAL A 294 -4.03 -5.12 7.35
CA VAL A 294 -4.46 -4.42 8.55
C VAL A 294 -5.90 -3.94 8.32
N LEU A 295 -6.89 -4.71 8.78
CA LEU A 295 -8.30 -4.31 8.80
C LEU A 295 -8.68 -3.60 10.11
N GLY A 296 -8.04 -4.00 11.21
CA GLY A 296 -8.10 -3.34 12.52
C GLY A 296 -6.98 -2.32 12.69
N SER A 297 -6.05 -2.57 13.62
CA SER A 297 -4.92 -1.67 13.88
C SER A 297 -3.57 -2.39 13.96
N PHE A 298 -2.51 -1.70 13.54
CA PHE A 298 -1.12 -2.11 13.77
C PHE A 298 -0.42 -1.00 14.56
N VAL A 299 0.19 -1.35 15.68
CA VAL A 299 0.84 -0.40 16.58
C VAL A 299 2.23 -0.89 16.93
N ASN A 300 3.23 -0.05 16.71
CA ASN A 300 4.59 -0.25 17.19
C ASN A 300 4.95 0.82 18.22
N ARG A 301 5.08 0.41 19.48
CA ARG A 301 5.36 1.33 20.60
C ARG A 301 6.85 1.49 20.88
N HIS A 302 7.70 0.72 20.21
CA HIS A 302 9.14 0.82 20.38
C HIS A 302 9.68 2.04 19.64
N VAL A 303 10.16 3.04 20.37
CA VAL A 303 10.95 4.15 19.82
C VAL A 303 12.41 3.73 20.00
N PRO A 304 13.20 3.41 18.94
CA PRO A 304 13.34 4.05 17.64
C PRO A 304 12.74 3.33 16.40
N LEU A 305 11.72 2.48 16.56
CA LEU A 305 11.03 1.77 15.46
C LEU A 305 11.89 0.75 14.70
N THR A 306 12.95 0.25 15.31
CA THR A 306 13.89 -0.70 14.67
C THR A 306 13.54 -2.18 14.86
N ASN A 307 12.51 -2.47 15.66
CA ASN A 307 11.99 -3.81 15.96
C ASN A 307 11.04 -4.37 14.88
N VAL A 308 11.15 -3.83 13.67
CA VAL A 308 10.43 -4.32 12.48
C VAL A 308 11.42 -4.59 11.37
N GLN A 309 11.13 -5.57 10.54
CA GLN A 309 11.87 -5.86 9.32
C GLN A 309 10.88 -6.20 8.22
N PHE A 310 10.90 -5.41 7.16
CA PHE A 310 10.09 -5.65 5.97
C PHE A 310 11.03 -5.92 4.80
N ASP A 311 10.86 -7.05 4.13
CA ASP A 311 11.51 -7.28 2.86
C ASP A 311 10.98 -6.30 1.80
N THR A 312 11.81 -5.93 0.82
CA THR A 312 11.45 -4.99 -0.25
C THR A 312 10.25 -5.43 -1.11
N SER A 313 10.00 -6.74 -1.17
CA SER A 313 8.85 -7.35 -1.87
C SER A 313 7.65 -7.63 -0.99
N SER A 314 7.73 -7.38 0.33
CA SER A 314 6.61 -7.50 1.24
C SER A 314 5.58 -6.37 1.06
N LEU A 315 4.31 -6.64 1.36
CA LEU A 315 3.23 -5.66 1.29
C LEU A 315 2.56 -5.48 2.65
N VAL A 316 2.51 -4.25 3.14
CA VAL A 316 1.59 -3.87 4.22
C VAL A 316 0.39 -3.14 3.62
N ASN A 317 -0.81 -3.65 3.88
CA ASN A 317 -2.05 -3.17 3.29
C ASN A 317 -3.02 -2.71 4.38
N TYR A 318 -3.22 -1.39 4.48
CA TYR A 318 -4.21 -0.79 5.37
C TYR A 318 -5.57 -0.69 4.66
N ASP A 319 -6.43 -1.68 4.90
CA ASP A 319 -7.69 -1.93 4.16
C ASP A 319 -8.92 -1.99 5.09
N GLY A 320 -8.80 -1.37 6.27
CA GLY A 320 -9.90 -1.21 7.22
C GLY A 320 -10.95 -0.24 6.71
N THR A 321 -12.22 -0.47 7.08
CA THR A 321 -13.35 0.41 6.71
C THR A 321 -13.53 1.60 7.65
N GLN A 322 -12.91 1.56 8.83
CA GLN A 322 -12.82 2.68 9.75
C GLN A 322 -11.53 3.47 9.50
N PRO A 323 -11.44 4.76 9.89
CA PRO A 323 -10.18 5.50 9.79
C PRO A 323 -9.03 4.75 10.47
N GLN A 324 -7.88 4.66 9.80
CA GLN A 324 -6.70 3.95 10.33
C GLN A 324 -5.48 4.88 10.39
N ILE A 325 -4.61 4.58 11.34
CA ILE A 325 -3.32 5.23 11.48
C ILE A 325 -2.27 4.31 10.87
N ILE A 326 -1.56 4.80 9.85
CA ILE A 326 -0.38 4.15 9.27
C ILE A 326 0.75 4.29 10.28
N GLN A 327 1.28 3.16 10.73
CA GLN A 327 2.38 3.13 11.67
C GLN A 327 3.66 3.68 11.01
N ALA A 328 4.31 4.61 11.71
CA ALA A 328 5.61 5.16 11.34
C ALA A 328 6.69 4.07 11.25
N THR A 329 7.70 4.32 10.43
CA THR A 329 8.86 3.42 10.28
C THR A 329 10.16 4.18 10.46
N ALA A 330 11.25 3.49 10.79
CA ALA A 330 12.59 4.07 10.70
C ALA A 330 13.08 4.05 9.25
N SER A 331 13.90 5.02 8.84
CA SER A 331 14.51 5.05 7.50
C SER A 331 15.40 3.84 7.19
N SER A 332 15.94 3.21 8.23
CA SER A 332 16.72 1.95 8.18
C SER A 332 15.84 0.70 8.11
N LYS A 333 14.55 0.81 8.45
CA LYS A 333 13.56 -0.27 8.44
C LYS A 333 12.27 0.18 7.71
N PRO A 334 12.36 0.61 6.44
CA PRO A 334 11.19 1.05 5.68
C PRO A 334 10.24 -0.12 5.43
N TYR A 335 8.96 0.17 5.19
CA TYR A 335 8.06 -0.83 4.58
C TYR A 335 8.63 -1.30 3.25
N GLY A 336 8.32 -2.53 2.81
CA GLY A 336 8.56 -2.97 1.45
C GLY A 336 7.73 -2.13 0.47
N SER A 337 6.49 -2.55 0.28
CA SER A 337 5.41 -1.78 -0.37
C SER A 337 4.31 -1.44 0.63
N LEU A 338 3.60 -0.34 0.37
CA LEU A 338 2.45 0.11 1.17
C LEU A 338 1.23 0.27 0.26
N ARG A 339 0.10 -0.29 0.69
CA ARG A 339 -1.21 -0.06 0.08
C ARG A 339 -2.18 0.51 1.10
N THR A 340 -3.01 1.46 0.69
CA THR A 340 -4.14 1.97 1.46
C THR A 340 -5.42 1.88 0.62
N ALA A 341 -6.56 1.60 1.28
CA ALA A 341 -7.87 1.52 0.63
C ALA A 341 -9.02 1.78 1.63
N ARG A 342 -10.24 1.95 1.10
CA ARG A 342 -11.55 1.95 1.80
C ARG A 342 -11.85 3.01 2.87
N SER A 343 -10.86 3.63 3.49
CA SER A 343 -11.07 4.64 4.53
C SER A 343 -9.92 5.64 4.60
N ALA A 344 -10.21 6.85 5.07
CA ALA A 344 -9.18 7.86 5.29
C ALA A 344 -8.06 7.34 6.20
N LYS A 345 -6.82 7.67 5.85
CA LYS A 345 -5.64 7.29 6.62
C LYS A 345 -4.92 8.51 7.17
N THR A 346 -4.40 8.41 8.37
CA THR A 346 -3.39 9.34 8.92
C THR A 346 -2.10 8.58 9.18
N ALA A 347 -1.03 9.23 9.62
CA ALA A 347 0.21 8.57 10.03
C ALA A 347 0.57 8.90 11.49
N SER A 348 1.23 7.96 12.17
CA SER A 348 1.72 8.17 13.55
C SER A 348 3.09 8.84 13.62
N GLY A 349 3.68 9.21 12.47
CA GLY A 349 5.05 9.68 12.31
C GLY A 349 5.49 9.62 10.85
N ASP A 350 6.78 9.85 10.59
CA ASP A 350 7.34 9.69 9.25
C ASP A 350 7.23 8.23 8.78
N VAL A 351 6.90 8.05 7.51
CA VAL A 351 6.71 6.74 6.89
C VAL A 351 7.72 6.58 5.78
N PHE A 352 8.65 5.65 5.94
CA PHE A 352 9.62 5.28 4.91
C PHE A 352 9.21 3.99 4.23
N MET A 353 9.38 3.95 2.91
CA MET A 353 9.07 2.83 2.04
C MET A 353 10.21 2.57 1.08
N ALA A 354 10.50 1.29 0.85
CA ALA A 354 11.52 0.85 -0.07
C ALA A 354 11.03 0.93 -1.52
N THR A 355 9.82 0.43 -1.79
CA THR A 355 9.31 0.24 -3.15
C THR A 355 7.96 0.96 -3.37
N ASN A 356 6.89 0.24 -3.69
CA ASN A 356 5.69 0.82 -4.29
C ASN A 356 4.70 1.39 -3.27
N LEU A 357 4.04 2.48 -3.67
CA LEU A 357 2.89 3.07 -3.01
C LEU A 357 1.63 2.87 -3.86
N SER A 358 0.55 2.42 -3.24
CA SER A 358 -0.79 2.38 -3.83
C SER A 358 -1.79 3.03 -2.88
N VAL A 359 -2.38 4.15 -3.30
CA VAL A 359 -3.39 4.87 -2.53
C VAL A 359 -4.73 4.77 -3.24
N ASN A 360 -5.66 4.00 -2.68
CA ASN A 360 -6.93 3.70 -3.31
C ASN A 360 -8.09 4.29 -2.52
N ASP A 361 -9.13 4.71 -3.24
CA ASP A 361 -10.44 5.18 -2.75
C ASP A 361 -10.46 6.46 -1.92
N THR A 362 -9.46 6.69 -1.07
CA THR A 362 -9.49 7.68 0.00
C THR A 362 -8.12 8.27 0.27
N ASN A 363 -8.11 9.52 0.73
CA ASN A 363 -6.87 10.26 0.97
C ASN A 363 -6.04 9.68 2.13
N VAL A 364 -4.73 9.84 2.03
CA VAL A 364 -3.77 9.63 3.11
C VAL A 364 -3.28 11.00 3.58
N VAL A 365 -3.55 11.35 4.84
CA VAL A 365 -3.12 12.61 5.43
C VAL A 365 -1.80 12.41 6.15
N MET A 366 -0.73 13.01 5.64
CA MET A 366 0.61 12.91 6.19
C MET A 366 0.99 14.07 7.10
N LEU A 367 0.18 15.12 7.25
CA LEU A 367 0.55 16.30 8.08
C LEU A 367 0.71 15.93 9.58
N PRO A 368 1.78 16.36 10.27
CA PRO A 368 2.93 17.16 9.82
C PRO A 368 4.14 16.34 9.32
N TYR A 369 3.98 15.04 9.15
CA TYR A 369 4.98 14.06 8.76
C TYR A 369 5.21 13.97 7.24
N THR A 370 6.19 13.16 6.86
CA THR A 370 6.57 12.90 5.46
C THR A 370 6.43 11.42 5.12
N LEU A 371 5.84 11.13 3.96
CA LEU A 371 5.93 9.81 3.34
C LEU A 371 7.13 9.82 2.38
N SER A 372 8.11 8.95 2.60
CA SER A 372 9.35 8.89 1.83
C SER A 372 9.46 7.57 1.07
N MET A 373 9.71 7.64 -0.24
CA MET A 373 9.92 6.48 -1.10
C MET A 373 11.38 6.43 -1.60
N LYS A 374 12.02 5.25 -1.53
CA LYS A 374 13.38 5.04 -2.05
C LYS A 374 13.41 4.73 -3.54
N ILE A 375 12.66 3.72 -3.97
CA ILE A 375 12.51 3.33 -5.38
C ILE A 375 11.04 3.00 -5.67
N GLY A 376 10.73 2.64 -6.92
CA GLY A 376 9.40 2.15 -7.31
C GLY A 376 8.38 3.24 -7.65
N THR A 377 7.13 2.83 -7.76
CA THR A 377 6.04 3.63 -8.34
C THR A 377 5.00 4.02 -7.30
N ALA A 378 4.40 5.21 -7.48
CA ALA A 378 3.21 5.61 -6.76
C ALA A 378 2.01 5.52 -7.71
N SER A 379 0.92 4.92 -7.22
CA SER A 379 -0.31 4.70 -7.97
C SER A 379 -1.51 5.17 -7.15
N TYR A 380 -2.52 5.67 -7.85
CA TYR A 380 -3.71 6.29 -7.27
C TYR A 380 -4.94 5.81 -8.02
N THR A 381 -6.06 5.66 -7.31
CA THR A 381 -7.37 5.38 -7.90
C THR A 381 -8.44 6.25 -7.24
N ASN A 382 -9.58 6.43 -7.90
CA ASN A 382 -10.76 7.10 -7.34
C ASN A 382 -10.47 8.51 -6.78
N ASN A 383 -9.61 9.27 -7.47
CA ASN A 383 -9.19 10.62 -7.08
C ASN A 383 -8.52 10.72 -5.70
N ALA A 384 -8.03 9.62 -5.15
CA ALA A 384 -7.30 9.61 -3.89
C ALA A 384 -5.97 10.35 -4.00
N GLU A 385 -5.53 10.95 -2.89
CA GLU A 385 -4.24 11.65 -2.84
C GLU A 385 -3.54 11.51 -1.47
N VAL A 386 -2.21 11.64 -1.49
CA VAL A 386 -1.42 11.92 -0.29
C VAL A 386 -1.51 13.43 -0.02
N VAL A 387 -2.17 13.82 1.06
CA VAL A 387 -2.25 15.21 1.54
C VAL A 387 -1.07 15.48 2.47
N GLY A 388 -0.21 16.42 2.11
CA GLY A 388 1.02 16.75 2.84
C GLY A 388 2.28 16.36 2.06
N ALA A 389 3.37 16.09 2.78
CA ALA A 389 4.68 15.84 2.19
C ALA A 389 4.84 14.41 1.65
N LEU A 390 5.15 14.30 0.37
CA LEU A 390 5.62 13.08 -0.29
C LEU A 390 7.01 13.31 -0.86
N ARG A 391 8.00 12.59 -0.33
CA ARG A 391 9.40 12.64 -0.73
C ARG A 391 9.77 11.44 -1.60
N ARG A 392 10.55 11.70 -2.64
CA ARG A 392 11.29 10.68 -3.37
C ARG A 392 12.79 10.87 -3.19
N GLU A 393 13.47 9.80 -2.80
CA GLU A 393 14.92 9.68 -2.97
C GLU A 393 15.18 9.37 -4.44
N LEU A 394 15.98 10.21 -5.09
CA LEU A 394 16.15 10.21 -6.54
C LEU A 394 17.61 10.02 -6.96
N ALA A 395 18.50 9.76 -6.00
CA ALA A 395 19.88 9.36 -6.28
C ALA A 395 19.90 8.10 -7.17
N GLY A 396 20.35 8.25 -8.42
CA GLY A 396 20.34 7.16 -9.41
C GLY A 396 19.01 6.95 -10.13
N GLY A 397 18.08 7.90 -10.06
CA GLY A 397 16.83 7.88 -10.82
C GLY A 397 17.04 7.96 -12.34
N ASP A 398 15.98 7.63 -13.08
CA ASP A 398 15.89 7.66 -14.54
C ASP A 398 15.12 8.90 -15.06
N THR A 399 15.63 9.53 -16.13
CA THR A 399 15.07 10.73 -16.77
C THR A 399 13.87 10.45 -17.66
N VAL A 400 13.64 9.21 -18.11
CA VAL A 400 12.45 8.87 -18.91
C VAL A 400 11.22 8.60 -18.05
N THR A 401 11.40 8.34 -16.76
CA THR A 401 10.33 8.00 -15.82
C THR A 401 9.54 9.24 -15.40
N PHE A 402 8.21 9.14 -15.44
CA PHE A 402 7.32 10.12 -14.81
C PHE A 402 7.09 9.72 -13.34
N TYR A 403 7.70 10.46 -12.43
CA TYR A 403 7.59 10.23 -10.99
C TYR A 403 6.29 10.86 -10.49
N ARG A 404 5.30 10.02 -10.21
CA ARG A 404 4.06 10.45 -9.54
C ARG A 404 4.36 10.79 -8.08
N TYR A 405 3.83 11.92 -7.65
CA TYR A 405 3.82 12.39 -6.28
C TYR A 405 2.40 12.26 -5.75
N ASN A 406 1.78 13.33 -5.24
CA ASN A 406 0.67 13.26 -4.30
C ASN A 406 -0.65 12.71 -4.86
N ASN A 407 -0.85 12.70 -6.17
CA ASN A 407 -2.01 12.09 -6.81
C ASN A 407 -1.65 11.62 -8.23
N GLU A 408 -2.62 11.04 -8.96
CA GLU A 408 -2.40 10.48 -10.30
C GLU A 408 -1.83 11.50 -11.30
N GLU A 409 -2.18 12.77 -11.13
CA GLU A 409 -1.89 13.87 -12.06
C GLU A 409 -0.89 14.90 -11.51
N THR A 410 -0.30 14.65 -10.34
CA THR A 410 0.77 15.48 -9.79
C THR A 410 2.08 14.71 -9.87
N GLY A 411 3.02 15.19 -10.69
CA GLY A 411 4.27 14.49 -10.90
C GLY A 411 5.28 15.25 -11.76
N LEU A 412 6.49 14.69 -11.83
CA LEU A 412 7.61 15.27 -12.57
C LEU A 412 8.27 14.22 -13.46
N ARG A 413 8.64 14.61 -14.68
CA ARG A 413 9.59 13.86 -15.52
C ARG A 413 10.85 14.70 -15.69
N PHE A 414 11.95 14.23 -15.13
CA PHE A 414 13.19 14.98 -15.02
C PHE A 414 14.04 14.89 -16.29
N SER A 415 14.58 16.01 -16.73
CA SER A 415 15.73 16.06 -17.63
C SER A 415 17.05 16.20 -16.86
N GLU A 416 16.98 16.71 -15.62
CA GLU A 416 18.09 16.76 -14.65
C GLU A 416 17.53 16.38 -13.29
N ILE A 417 18.11 15.36 -12.65
CA ILE A 417 17.55 14.68 -11.48
C ILE A 417 18.25 15.17 -10.20
N PRO A 418 17.49 15.62 -9.18
CA PRO A 418 18.06 15.98 -7.88
C PRO A 418 18.38 14.73 -7.03
N ARG A 419 19.07 14.89 -5.90
CA ARG A 419 19.28 13.79 -4.94
C ARG A 419 17.98 13.37 -4.27
N GLU A 420 17.15 14.35 -3.90
CA GLU A 420 15.80 14.14 -3.39
C GLU A 420 14.91 15.31 -3.76
N LEU A 421 13.60 15.03 -3.90
CA LEU A 421 12.57 16.04 -4.07
C LEU A 421 11.33 15.64 -3.27
N THR A 422 10.74 16.63 -2.61
CA THR A 422 9.51 16.52 -1.83
C THR A 422 8.50 17.49 -2.40
N LEU A 423 7.30 17.00 -2.68
CA LEU A 423 6.14 17.85 -2.88
C LEU A 423 5.25 17.79 -1.63
N ASP A 424 5.03 18.95 -1.01
CA ASP A 424 4.01 19.13 0.02
C ASP A 424 2.75 19.70 -0.64
N VAL A 425 1.76 18.85 -0.84
CA VAL A 425 0.51 19.20 -1.53
C VAL A 425 -0.64 19.21 -0.54
N ARG A 426 -1.26 20.38 -0.37
CA ARG A 426 -2.38 20.58 0.57
C ARG A 426 -3.57 21.17 -0.19
N PRO A 427 -4.59 20.35 -0.51
CA PRO A 427 -5.86 20.83 -1.02
C PRO A 427 -6.50 21.82 -0.06
N ARG A 428 -7.31 22.75 -0.57
CA ARG A 428 -8.03 23.76 0.23
C ARG A 428 -7.14 24.52 1.21
N THR A 429 -5.90 24.77 0.81
CA THR A 429 -4.92 25.52 1.59
C THR A 429 -4.38 26.63 0.71
N ARG A 430 -4.31 27.85 1.26
CA ARG A 430 -3.88 29.05 0.54
C ARG A 430 -2.40 28.88 0.10
N PRO A 431 -2.10 28.90 -1.22
CA PRO A 431 -0.74 29.12 -1.68
C PRO A 431 -0.30 30.58 -1.41
N ASN A 432 0.99 30.85 -1.48
CA ASN A 432 1.51 32.22 -1.38
C ASN A 432 0.96 33.08 -2.53
N ALA A 433 0.73 34.39 -2.30
CA ALA A 433 0.21 35.36 -3.28
C ALA A 433 -1.13 34.97 -3.93
N PHE A 434 -1.97 34.21 -3.21
CA PHE A 434 -3.27 33.68 -3.65
C PHE A 434 -4.37 34.75 -3.80
N ASP A 435 -5.12 34.66 -4.89
CA ASP A 435 -6.38 35.36 -5.14
C ASP A 435 -7.54 34.35 -5.26
N PRO A 436 -8.59 34.46 -4.42
CA PRO A 436 -9.70 33.50 -4.39
C PRO A 436 -10.60 33.50 -5.63
N THR A 437 -10.44 34.45 -6.55
CA THR A 437 -11.26 34.61 -7.77
C THR A 437 -10.51 34.23 -9.05
N THR A 438 -9.19 34.04 -8.98
CA THR A 438 -8.36 33.69 -10.13
C THR A 438 -7.49 32.46 -9.93
N ASP A 439 -7.35 31.95 -8.71
CA ASP A 439 -6.34 30.94 -8.39
C ASP A 439 -6.96 29.65 -7.88
N ILE A 440 -6.28 28.53 -8.15
CA ILE A 440 -6.63 27.23 -7.58
C ILE A 440 -6.25 27.24 -6.09
N PHE A 441 -7.21 26.89 -5.22
CA PHE A 441 -7.06 26.88 -3.77
C PHE A 441 -6.33 25.62 -3.28
N ARG A 442 -5.11 25.40 -3.77
CA ARG A 442 -4.25 24.27 -3.44
C ARG A 442 -2.81 24.75 -3.28
N LYS A 443 -2.20 24.43 -2.14
CA LYS A 443 -0.79 24.71 -1.89
C LYS A 443 0.06 23.56 -2.41
N ILE A 444 1.04 23.86 -3.26
CA ILE A 444 2.01 22.88 -3.80
C ILE A 444 3.40 23.46 -3.53
N THR A 445 4.06 22.99 -2.49
CA THR A 445 5.40 23.47 -2.13
C THR A 445 6.44 22.44 -2.57
N ALA A 446 7.43 22.86 -3.36
CA ALA A 446 8.56 22.00 -3.69
C ALA A 446 9.72 22.22 -2.71
N ARG A 447 10.30 21.13 -2.23
CA ARG A 447 11.58 21.13 -1.51
C ARG A 447 12.50 20.11 -2.11
N TYR A 448 13.76 20.44 -2.29
CA TYR A 448 14.69 19.59 -3.01
C TYR A 448 16.12 19.79 -2.54
N ASP A 449 16.96 18.84 -2.91
CA ASP A 449 18.39 18.85 -2.66
C ASP A 449 19.15 18.41 -3.91
N GLY A 450 20.08 19.25 -4.36
CA GLY A 450 20.68 19.21 -5.68
C GLY A 450 19.90 20.01 -6.73
N THR A 451 20.47 20.10 -7.93
CA THR A 451 19.85 20.78 -9.08
C THR A 451 18.81 19.87 -9.74
N TRP A 452 17.73 20.45 -10.24
CA TRP A 452 16.78 19.72 -11.07
C TRP A 452 16.23 20.56 -12.22
N ARG A 453 15.78 19.86 -13.25
CA ARG A 453 14.99 20.39 -14.36
C ARG A 453 14.00 19.33 -14.80
N ALA A 454 12.74 19.70 -15.00
CA ALA A 454 11.69 18.74 -15.29
C ALA A 454 10.54 19.32 -16.12
N LEU A 455 9.81 18.41 -16.74
CA LEU A 455 8.39 18.58 -17.01
C LEU A 455 7.64 18.46 -15.69
N VAL A 456 6.95 19.51 -15.28
CA VAL A 456 6.15 19.55 -14.06
C VAL A 456 4.68 19.45 -14.43
N ARG A 457 3.96 18.52 -13.81
CA ARG A 457 2.51 18.42 -13.87
C ARG A 457 1.91 18.65 -12.49
N ALA A 458 0.96 19.57 -12.40
CA ALA A 458 0.23 19.88 -11.18
C ALA A 458 -1.24 19.49 -11.34
N GLY A 459 -1.68 18.47 -10.62
CA GLY A 459 -3.07 18.03 -10.58
C GLY A 459 -3.90 18.83 -9.57
N TYR A 460 -5.19 19.01 -9.85
CA TYR A 460 -6.17 19.68 -8.98
C TYR A 460 -7.58 19.08 -9.14
N LYS A 461 -8.44 19.30 -8.14
CA LYS A 461 -9.83 18.79 -8.07
C LYS A 461 -10.83 19.93 -8.27
N ALA A 462 -12.09 19.56 -8.52
CA ALA A 462 -13.20 20.52 -8.59
C ALA A 462 -13.33 21.37 -7.32
N ASP A 463 -13.12 20.73 -6.17
CA ASP A 463 -13.16 21.36 -4.86
C ASP A 463 -12.01 22.34 -4.58
N ASP A 464 -10.99 22.38 -5.46
CA ASP A 464 -9.90 23.35 -5.40
C ASP A 464 -10.16 24.58 -6.30
N LEU A 465 -11.20 24.58 -7.15
CA LEU A 465 -11.52 25.73 -7.99
C LEU A 465 -12.03 26.93 -7.15
N PRO A 466 -11.85 28.17 -7.63
CA PRO A 466 -12.61 29.33 -7.16
C PRO A 466 -14.11 29.04 -7.14
N GLY A 467 -14.80 29.43 -6.07
CA GLY A 467 -16.27 29.36 -6.02
C GLY A 467 -16.94 30.20 -7.11
N THR A 468 -16.29 31.28 -7.55
CA THR A 468 -16.67 32.07 -8.72
C THR A 468 -15.41 32.65 -9.35
N TRP A 469 -15.23 32.39 -10.64
CA TRP A 469 -14.16 33.02 -11.43
C TRP A 469 -14.49 34.50 -11.67
N ALA A 470 -13.50 35.38 -11.57
CA ALA A 470 -13.61 36.74 -12.07
C ALA A 470 -13.97 36.75 -13.58
N PRO A 471 -14.62 37.80 -14.11
CA PRO A 471 -15.13 37.82 -15.50
C PRO A 471 -14.10 37.51 -16.60
N GLU A 472 -12.81 37.79 -16.34
CA GLU A 472 -11.70 37.57 -17.28
C GLU A 472 -10.82 36.37 -16.91
N SER A 473 -11.19 35.60 -15.88
CA SER A 473 -10.47 34.40 -15.47
C SER A 473 -11.26 33.14 -15.78
N SER A 474 -10.55 32.04 -16.02
CA SER A 474 -11.16 30.72 -16.23
C SER A 474 -10.12 29.61 -16.15
N GLU A 475 -10.60 28.38 -15.94
CA GLU A 475 -9.77 27.18 -15.90
C GLU A 475 -8.92 26.99 -17.18
N ARG A 476 -9.48 27.32 -18.36
CA ARG A 476 -8.75 27.21 -19.64
C ARG A 476 -7.52 28.12 -19.73
N LEU A 477 -7.45 29.15 -18.89
CA LEU A 477 -6.36 30.14 -18.86
C LEU A 477 -5.29 29.82 -17.82
N LEU A 478 -5.40 28.69 -17.10
CA LEU A 478 -4.47 28.34 -16.03
C LEU A 478 -3.00 28.41 -16.49
N LYS A 479 -2.14 28.99 -15.66
CA LYS A 479 -0.68 29.05 -15.83
C LYS A 479 -0.02 28.71 -14.50
N MET A 480 1.29 28.43 -14.54
CA MET A 480 2.08 28.17 -13.34
C MET A 480 2.91 29.39 -12.96
N TYR A 481 3.01 29.67 -11.67
CA TYR A 481 3.80 30.78 -11.12
C TYR A 481 4.70 30.26 -10.00
N ASN A 482 5.90 30.82 -9.89
CA ASN A 482 6.74 30.71 -8.70
C ASN A 482 6.24 31.74 -7.67
N ALA A 483 5.66 31.29 -6.57
CA ALA A 483 5.06 32.15 -5.56
C ALA A 483 5.86 32.15 -4.24
N SER A 484 6.48 33.30 -3.94
CA SER A 484 7.36 33.51 -2.79
C SER A 484 6.56 33.71 -1.50
N PRO A 485 7.04 33.22 -0.34
CA PRO A 485 6.36 33.39 0.94
C PRO A 485 6.45 34.83 1.48
N SER A 486 5.62 35.13 2.49
CA SER A 486 5.71 36.34 3.31
C SER A 486 7.13 36.55 3.88
N PRO A 487 7.62 37.79 4.01
CA PRO A 487 6.90 39.08 3.84
C PRO A 487 6.79 39.58 2.40
N ASN A 488 7.53 38.98 1.46
CA ASN A 488 7.58 39.42 0.07
C ASN A 488 6.72 38.52 -0.81
N GLU A 489 5.42 38.41 -0.49
CA GLU A 489 4.50 37.61 -1.31
C GLU A 489 4.42 38.18 -2.72
N THR A 490 5.00 37.44 -3.67
CA THR A 490 5.02 37.77 -5.10
C THR A 490 4.80 36.50 -5.90
N ALA A 491 4.21 36.63 -7.08
CA ALA A 491 4.00 35.52 -8.01
C ALA A 491 4.62 35.88 -9.37
N THR A 492 5.63 35.13 -9.79
CA THR A 492 6.30 35.29 -11.09
C THR A 492 5.81 34.21 -12.05
N LYS A 493 5.23 34.62 -13.18
CA LYS A 493 4.75 33.70 -14.24
C LYS A 493 5.92 32.85 -14.74
N LEU A 494 5.72 31.53 -14.80
CA LEU A 494 6.71 30.63 -15.36
C LEU A 494 6.59 30.59 -16.89
N THR A 495 7.68 30.94 -17.57
CA THR A 495 7.86 30.90 -19.03
C THR A 495 9.23 30.30 -19.39
N PRO A 496 9.50 29.03 -19.01
CA PRO A 496 10.80 28.37 -19.22
C PRO A 496 11.14 28.06 -20.69
N THR A 497 10.18 28.20 -21.59
CA THR A 497 10.35 28.08 -23.05
C THR A 497 9.72 29.28 -23.73
N ILE A 498 10.18 29.59 -24.94
CA ILE A 498 9.71 30.74 -25.73
C ILE A 498 9.22 30.21 -27.08
N PRO A 499 7.90 30.18 -27.34
CA PRO A 499 6.81 30.46 -26.40
C PRO A 499 6.61 29.32 -25.37
N PRO A 500 6.06 29.60 -24.18
CA PRO A 500 5.72 28.57 -23.22
C PRO A 500 4.55 27.73 -23.72
N THR A 501 4.76 26.42 -23.84
CA THR A 501 3.70 25.49 -24.22
C THR A 501 3.12 24.83 -22.98
N TYR A 502 1.95 25.31 -22.56
CA TYR A 502 1.19 24.71 -21.47
C TYR A 502 0.25 23.63 -22.02
N GLN A 503 0.34 22.42 -21.47
CA GLN A 503 -0.68 21.40 -21.68
C GLN A 503 -1.68 21.44 -20.53
N ARG A 504 -2.97 21.34 -20.86
CA ARG A 504 -4.05 21.41 -19.88
C ARG A 504 -5.07 20.32 -20.17
N ARG A 505 -5.57 19.70 -19.11
CA ARG A 505 -6.79 18.89 -19.16
C ARG A 505 -7.74 19.43 -18.10
N PRO A 506 -8.73 20.26 -18.47
CA PRO A 506 -9.69 20.83 -17.52
C PRO A 506 -10.60 19.76 -16.92
N LEU A 507 -11.28 20.09 -15.82
CA LEU A 507 -12.18 19.20 -15.10
C LEU A 507 -13.34 18.71 -15.98
N ALA A 508 -13.83 19.54 -16.89
CA ALA A 508 -14.87 19.16 -17.86
C ALA A 508 -14.44 18.00 -18.80
N GLN A 509 -13.14 17.71 -18.87
CA GLN A 509 -12.55 16.64 -19.70
C GLN A 509 -11.90 15.54 -18.85
N SER A 510 -12.13 15.51 -17.53
CA SER A 510 -11.47 14.56 -16.63
C SER A 510 -12.45 13.79 -15.76
N THR A 511 -11.98 12.69 -15.17
CA THR A 511 -12.74 11.84 -14.24
C THR A 511 -12.51 12.25 -12.77
N GLY A 512 -12.43 13.57 -12.52
CA GLY A 512 -12.33 14.16 -11.18
C GLY A 512 -10.96 14.75 -10.81
N LEU A 513 -9.93 14.53 -11.62
CA LEU A 513 -8.62 15.18 -11.51
C LEU A 513 -8.23 15.85 -12.85
N ALA A 514 -8.13 17.17 -12.80
CA ALA A 514 -7.59 17.98 -13.88
C ALA A 514 -6.11 18.26 -13.66
N TYR A 515 -5.43 18.73 -14.70
CA TYR A 515 -4.02 19.13 -14.58
C TYR A 515 -3.63 20.27 -15.50
N ILE A 516 -2.53 20.90 -15.12
CA ILE A 516 -1.71 21.74 -15.97
C ILE A 516 -0.28 21.22 -15.96
N GLU A 517 0.38 21.27 -17.11
CA GLU A 517 1.73 20.78 -17.31
C GLU A 517 2.61 21.82 -18.02
N LEU A 518 3.85 21.96 -17.56
CA LEU A 518 4.84 22.90 -18.08
C LEU A 518 6.24 22.25 -18.13
N SER A 519 6.87 22.32 -19.31
CA SER A 519 8.22 21.77 -19.56
C SER A 519 9.32 22.69 -19.06
N ASN A 520 10.50 22.11 -18.75
CA ASN A 520 11.73 22.84 -18.44
C ASN A 520 11.69 23.77 -17.22
N VAL A 521 10.79 23.52 -16.27
CA VAL A 521 10.87 24.17 -14.95
C VAL A 521 12.12 23.64 -14.23
N SER A 522 12.88 24.51 -13.58
CA SER A 522 14.15 24.15 -12.94
C SER A 522 14.28 24.67 -11.51
N SER A 523 15.32 24.23 -10.80
CA SER A 523 15.74 24.80 -9.51
C SER A 523 16.64 26.04 -9.63
N ASN A 524 17.07 26.39 -10.84
CA ASN A 524 18.03 27.46 -11.11
C ASN A 524 17.69 28.19 -12.42
N GLY A 525 18.40 29.28 -12.71
CA GLY A 525 18.17 30.12 -13.90
C GLY A 525 17.37 31.39 -13.60
N PRO A 526 16.83 32.07 -14.63
CA PRO A 526 15.97 33.23 -14.45
C PRO A 526 14.72 32.95 -13.58
N ASP A 527 14.20 33.98 -12.92
CA ASP A 527 13.06 33.86 -11.99
C ASP A 527 11.79 33.31 -12.67
N ASN A 528 11.64 33.53 -13.97
CA ASN A 528 10.52 33.02 -14.78
C ASN A 528 10.74 31.60 -15.30
N SER A 529 11.83 30.91 -14.98
CA SER A 529 12.02 29.50 -15.35
C SER A 529 12.23 28.59 -14.15
N ARG A 530 12.37 29.15 -12.94
CA ARG A 530 12.70 28.38 -11.74
C ARG A 530 11.64 28.43 -10.65
N VAL A 531 11.58 27.36 -9.85
CA VAL A 531 10.84 27.32 -8.58
C VAL A 531 11.85 27.17 -7.46
N ASP A 532 11.93 28.18 -6.60
CA ASP A 532 12.90 28.20 -5.50
C ASP A 532 12.48 27.21 -4.39
N ASN A 533 13.47 26.74 -3.64
CA ASN A 533 13.25 25.78 -2.56
C ASN A 533 12.35 26.39 -1.48
N GLY A 534 11.18 25.78 -1.23
CA GLY A 534 10.18 26.25 -0.27
C GLY A 534 9.15 27.24 -0.84
N ASN A 535 9.26 27.63 -2.11
CA ASN A 535 8.22 28.40 -2.79
C ASN A 535 7.06 27.50 -3.23
N ASP A 536 5.90 28.13 -3.43
CA ASP A 536 4.71 27.45 -3.93
C ASP A 536 4.64 27.52 -5.46
N MET A 537 4.20 26.43 -6.08
CA MET A 537 3.73 26.43 -7.46
C MET A 537 2.26 26.88 -7.47
N LEU A 538 2.03 28.16 -7.72
CA LEU A 538 0.70 28.74 -7.80
C LEU A 538 0.09 28.48 -9.18
N LEU A 539 -1.18 28.05 -9.21
CA LEU A 539 -1.94 27.87 -10.45
C LEU A 539 -2.97 28.99 -10.57
N ARG A 540 -2.85 29.82 -11.60
CA ARG A 540 -3.67 31.03 -11.79
C ARG A 540 -4.27 31.08 -13.18
N GLY A 541 -5.58 31.28 -13.24
CA GLY A 541 -6.40 31.28 -14.45
C GLY A 541 -6.79 32.67 -14.94
N SER A 542 -6.05 33.72 -14.58
CA SER A 542 -6.28 35.07 -15.09
C SER A 542 -5.63 35.30 -16.46
N ARG A 543 -6.17 36.26 -17.21
CA ARG A 543 -5.43 36.86 -18.34
C ARG A 543 -4.24 37.65 -17.80
N ASP A 544 -3.07 37.41 -18.39
CA ASP A 544 -1.92 38.28 -18.19
C ASP A 544 -1.84 39.26 -19.36
N VAL A 545 -0.93 40.21 -19.24
CA VAL A 545 -0.49 41.02 -20.37
C VAL A 545 0.23 40.10 -21.37
N LEU A 546 -0.28 40.02 -22.59
CA LEU A 546 0.36 39.31 -23.70
C LEU A 546 1.58 40.12 -24.16
N ARG A 547 2.74 39.49 -24.23
CA ARG A 547 3.99 40.15 -24.63
C ARG A 547 4.51 39.56 -25.92
N ALA A 548 4.96 40.44 -26.82
CA ALA A 548 5.73 40.00 -27.97
C ALA A 548 7.05 39.38 -27.49
N ILE A 549 7.39 38.21 -28.03
CA ILE A 549 8.63 37.45 -27.74
C ILE A 549 9.52 37.28 -28.97
N ALA A 550 8.99 37.60 -30.14
CA ALA A 550 9.69 37.58 -31.42
C ALA A 550 9.01 38.59 -32.36
N SER A 551 9.76 39.12 -33.31
CA SER A 551 9.18 39.85 -34.43
C SER A 551 8.37 38.90 -35.32
N GLY A 552 7.19 39.31 -35.76
CA GLY A 552 6.31 38.46 -36.56
C GLY A 552 4.91 39.04 -36.69
N ARG A 553 3.98 38.26 -37.25
CA ARG A 553 2.60 38.70 -37.49
C ARG A 553 1.75 38.64 -36.22
N TRP A 554 0.78 39.55 -36.11
CA TRP A 554 -0.17 39.60 -35.01
C TRP A 554 -0.93 38.28 -34.83
N SER A 555 -1.32 37.64 -35.93
CA SER A 555 -2.01 36.36 -35.92
C SER A 555 -1.10 35.16 -35.59
N ASN A 556 0.23 35.33 -35.62
CA ASN A 556 1.17 34.22 -35.44
C ASN A 556 1.31 33.86 -33.94
N PRO A 557 0.93 32.63 -33.53
CA PRO A 557 1.12 32.18 -32.14
C PRO A 557 2.55 32.32 -31.62
N PHE A 558 3.57 32.18 -32.49
CA PHE A 558 4.98 32.26 -32.11
C PHE A 558 5.47 33.69 -31.85
N THR A 559 4.67 34.71 -32.18
CA THR A 559 4.96 36.10 -31.84
C THR A 559 4.72 36.39 -30.36
N TRP A 560 3.89 35.60 -29.66
CA TRP A 560 3.35 35.94 -28.35
C TRP A 560 3.77 34.96 -27.24
N ASP A 561 3.98 35.49 -26.03
CA ASP A 561 4.38 34.74 -24.83
C ASP A 561 3.31 33.76 -24.30
N GLU A 562 2.15 33.65 -24.94
CA GLU A 562 1.11 32.67 -24.63
C GLU A 562 0.86 31.66 -25.76
N ALA A 563 1.68 31.66 -26.81
CA ALA A 563 1.51 30.77 -27.98
C ALA A 563 0.10 30.86 -28.61
N ARG A 564 -0.48 32.06 -28.69
CA ARG A 564 -1.79 32.33 -29.30
C ARG A 564 -1.87 33.77 -29.80
N GLU A 565 -2.75 34.00 -30.78
CA GLU A 565 -3.14 35.35 -31.20
C GLU A 565 -3.82 36.12 -30.04
N PRO A 566 -3.54 37.42 -29.86
CA PRO A 566 -4.28 38.29 -28.98
C PRO A 566 -5.78 38.28 -29.31
N GLU A 567 -6.60 38.22 -28.29
CA GLU A 567 -8.05 38.31 -28.35
C GLU A 567 -8.50 39.74 -27.97
N PRO A 568 -9.73 40.14 -28.34
CA PRO A 568 -10.28 41.46 -28.03
C PRO A 568 -10.11 41.92 -26.57
N VAL A 569 -10.11 40.99 -25.63
CA VAL A 569 -10.01 41.29 -24.20
C VAL A 569 -8.57 41.35 -23.66
N ASP A 570 -7.57 41.03 -24.48
CA ASP A 570 -6.18 41.03 -24.04
C ASP A 570 -5.59 42.43 -23.98
N ARG A 571 -4.61 42.58 -23.09
CA ARG A 571 -3.69 43.72 -23.07
C ARG A 571 -2.38 43.25 -23.67
N VAL A 572 -1.88 44.00 -24.65
CA VAL A 572 -0.75 43.59 -25.48
C VAL A 572 0.42 44.56 -25.30
N VAL A 573 1.63 44.02 -25.16
CA VAL A 573 2.87 44.79 -25.10
C VAL A 573 3.83 44.34 -26.19
N ILE A 574 4.27 45.29 -26.99
CA ILE A 574 5.29 45.13 -28.04
C ILE A 574 6.51 45.94 -27.62
N ASP A 575 7.50 45.30 -26.99
CA ASP A 575 8.72 45.97 -26.51
C ASP A 575 9.97 45.19 -26.92
N GLY A 576 10.71 45.72 -27.90
CA GLY A 576 11.91 45.10 -28.47
C GLY A 576 11.70 44.35 -29.78
N PHE A 577 10.47 44.33 -30.32
CA PHE A 577 10.10 43.50 -31.47
C PHE A 577 9.20 44.24 -32.46
N THR A 578 9.28 43.84 -33.73
CA THR A 578 8.42 44.35 -34.80
C THR A 578 7.25 43.40 -35.04
N VAL A 579 6.05 43.83 -34.65
CA VAL A 579 4.80 43.11 -34.91
C VAL A 579 4.10 43.72 -36.11
N HIS A 580 3.53 42.91 -36.99
CA HIS A 580 2.80 43.40 -38.15
C HIS A 580 1.42 42.76 -38.28
N ALA A 581 0.45 43.49 -38.81
CA ALA A 581 -0.90 43.00 -39.08
C ALA A 581 -1.33 43.33 -40.51
N GLY A 582 -2.09 42.42 -41.10
CA GLY A 582 -2.74 42.64 -42.38
C GLY A 582 -1.91 42.38 -43.63
N TYR A 583 -0.72 41.81 -43.51
CA TYR A 583 0.11 41.36 -44.63
C TYR A 583 1.16 40.36 -44.14
N VAL A 584 1.93 39.76 -45.06
CA VAL A 584 2.98 38.77 -44.74
C VAL A 584 4.36 39.39 -44.98
N ARG A 585 5.27 39.21 -44.03
CA ARG A 585 6.69 39.57 -44.16
C ARG A 585 7.56 38.33 -44.32
N ALA A 586 8.75 38.51 -44.88
CA ALA A 586 9.68 37.41 -45.12
C ALA A 586 10.24 36.76 -43.82
N ASN A 587 10.07 37.39 -42.65
CA ASN A 587 10.59 36.88 -41.38
C ASN A 587 9.72 35.80 -40.70
N ASP A 588 8.45 35.65 -41.06
CA ASP A 588 7.56 34.73 -40.33
C ASP A 588 6.92 33.61 -41.15
N ASN A 589 6.88 33.74 -42.49
CA ASN A 589 6.22 32.82 -43.41
C ASN A 589 4.79 32.40 -42.96
N TYR A 590 4.11 33.24 -42.16
CA TYR A 590 2.84 32.91 -41.52
C TYR A 590 1.69 33.62 -42.25
N ALA A 591 1.05 32.91 -43.17
CA ALA A 591 0.02 33.46 -44.06
C ALA A 591 -1.41 33.47 -43.48
N VAL A 592 -1.59 33.09 -42.20
CA VAL A 592 -2.92 33.11 -41.58
C VAL A 592 -3.28 34.53 -41.19
N ARG A 593 -4.49 34.96 -41.53
CA ARG A 593 -4.99 36.32 -41.24
C ARG A 593 -5.42 36.46 -39.78
N GLU A 594 -5.45 37.70 -39.32
CA GLU A 594 -5.92 38.10 -38.00
C GLU A 594 -7.39 37.72 -37.82
N LYS A 595 -7.68 36.91 -36.80
CA LYS A 595 -9.03 36.44 -36.50
C LYS A 595 -9.91 37.56 -35.99
N TYR A 596 -9.33 38.53 -35.29
CA TYR A 596 -10.04 39.65 -34.66
C TYR A 596 -9.59 41.00 -35.23
N SER A 597 -9.58 41.12 -36.56
CA SER A 597 -9.14 42.35 -37.23
C SER A 597 -9.94 43.58 -36.81
N ASP A 598 -11.23 43.44 -36.52
CA ASP A 598 -12.12 44.49 -36.04
C ASP A 598 -12.06 44.70 -34.52
N SER A 599 -11.24 43.95 -33.78
CA SER A 599 -11.13 44.01 -32.33
C SER A 599 -9.83 43.36 -31.84
N LEU A 600 -8.68 43.92 -32.23
CA LEU A 600 -7.38 43.30 -32.00
C LEU A 600 -7.07 43.06 -30.51
N ALA A 601 -7.32 44.04 -29.66
CA ALA A 601 -7.02 44.00 -28.22
C ALA A 601 -7.78 45.12 -27.47
N THR A 602 -7.83 45.00 -26.13
CA THR A 602 -8.40 46.00 -25.23
C THR A 602 -7.39 47.06 -24.83
N GLU A 603 -6.10 46.73 -24.97
CA GLU A 603 -4.99 47.67 -24.77
C GLU A 603 -3.80 47.24 -25.63
N VAL A 604 -3.11 48.19 -26.24
CA VAL A 604 -1.85 47.93 -26.96
C VAL A 604 -0.80 48.94 -26.52
N MET A 605 0.32 48.47 -25.98
CA MET A 605 1.47 49.31 -25.63
C MET A 605 2.67 48.97 -26.52
N ILE A 606 3.12 49.94 -27.30
CA ILE A 606 4.38 49.90 -28.03
C ILE A 606 5.45 50.52 -27.12
N GLY A 607 6.39 49.69 -26.69
CA GLY A 607 7.41 49.99 -25.69
C GLY A 607 8.50 50.95 -26.13
N VAL A 608 9.56 51.03 -25.33
CA VAL A 608 10.63 52.02 -25.52
C VAL A 608 11.89 51.44 -26.15
N LYS A 609 12.06 50.11 -26.13
CA LYS A 609 13.27 49.47 -26.67
C LYS A 609 13.37 49.62 -28.18
N PRO A 610 14.58 49.58 -28.77
CA PRO A 610 14.74 49.51 -30.22
C PRO A 610 13.86 48.42 -30.82
N ASN A 611 13.36 48.64 -32.03
CA ASN A 611 12.52 47.74 -32.81
C ASN A 611 11.08 47.58 -32.32
N SER A 612 10.70 48.19 -31.18
CA SER A 612 9.31 48.19 -30.66
C SER A 612 8.37 48.87 -31.66
N THR A 613 7.71 48.07 -32.49
CA THR A 613 6.96 48.60 -33.63
C THR A 613 5.72 47.78 -33.90
N LEU A 614 4.59 48.45 -34.17
CA LEU A 614 3.38 47.87 -34.74
C LEU A 614 3.19 48.39 -36.16
N LEU A 615 3.24 47.49 -37.15
CA LEU A 615 3.04 47.78 -38.56
C LEU A 615 1.63 47.35 -38.99
N ILE A 616 0.84 48.27 -39.55
CA ILE A 616 -0.47 47.97 -40.11
C ILE A 616 -0.42 48.12 -41.64
N GLY A 617 -0.67 47.02 -42.34
CA GLY A 617 -0.67 46.96 -43.80
C GLY A 617 -1.99 46.48 -44.38
N ARG A 618 -1.94 45.95 -45.60
CA ARG A 618 -3.10 45.39 -46.30
C ARG A 618 -2.74 44.19 -47.15
N GLU A 619 -3.68 43.27 -47.27
CA GLU A 619 -3.58 42.07 -48.10
C GLU A 619 -4.86 41.94 -48.94
N GLY A 620 -4.78 42.41 -50.19
CA GLY A 620 -5.95 42.48 -51.08
C GLY A 620 -7.02 43.45 -50.53
N ALA A 621 -8.24 42.95 -50.36
CA ALA A 621 -9.36 43.71 -49.79
C ALA A 621 -9.34 43.79 -48.25
N PHE A 622 -8.45 43.04 -47.60
CA PHE A 622 -8.33 43.04 -46.14
C PHE A 622 -7.36 44.14 -45.72
N ASN A 623 -7.92 45.26 -45.25
CA ASN A 623 -7.16 46.47 -45.00
C ASN A 623 -7.64 47.28 -43.79
N THR A 624 -8.63 46.79 -43.04
CA THR A 624 -9.23 47.50 -41.92
C THR A 624 -8.93 46.76 -40.63
N PHE A 625 -8.38 47.48 -39.66
CA PHE A 625 -8.03 46.98 -38.34
C PHE A 625 -8.58 47.93 -37.28
N SER A 626 -9.07 47.40 -36.17
CA SER A 626 -9.47 48.22 -35.04
C SER A 626 -9.15 47.57 -33.71
N LEU A 627 -8.86 48.39 -32.70
CA LEU A 627 -8.95 47.94 -31.32
C LEU A 627 -10.42 47.79 -30.93
N VAL A 628 -10.69 47.15 -29.78
CA VAL A 628 -12.06 47.02 -29.26
C VAL A 628 -12.74 48.39 -29.20
N PRO A 629 -13.93 48.58 -29.79
CA PRO A 629 -14.53 49.90 -29.98
C PRO A 629 -15.22 50.42 -28.70
N THR A 630 -14.50 50.51 -27.58
CA THR A 630 -15.00 51.03 -26.30
C THR A 630 -14.15 52.21 -25.83
N SER A 631 -14.75 53.12 -25.06
CA SER A 631 -14.07 54.33 -24.58
C SER A 631 -12.95 54.06 -23.57
N THR A 632 -12.85 52.84 -23.04
CA THR A 632 -11.82 52.43 -22.07
C THR A 632 -10.58 51.85 -22.72
N VAL A 633 -10.60 51.59 -24.04
CA VAL A 633 -9.54 50.91 -24.79
C VAL A 633 -8.48 51.91 -25.22
N LEU A 634 -7.21 51.55 -25.00
CA LEU A 634 -6.07 52.46 -25.14
C LEU A 634 -4.98 51.87 -26.03
N MET A 635 -4.44 52.69 -26.91
CA MET A 635 -3.16 52.45 -27.57
C MET A 635 -2.12 53.43 -27.02
N TYR A 636 -1.01 52.91 -26.49
CA TYR A 636 0.14 53.68 -26.04
C TYR A 636 1.31 53.50 -27.00
N VAL A 637 1.85 54.60 -27.51
CA VAL A 637 3.07 54.61 -28.33
C VAL A 637 4.16 55.34 -27.56
N LYS A 638 5.17 54.59 -27.12
CA LYS A 638 6.31 55.13 -26.34
C LYS A 638 7.61 55.16 -27.12
N ARG A 639 7.65 54.53 -28.29
CA ARG A 639 8.88 54.39 -29.06
C ARG A 639 9.22 55.67 -29.83
N GLN A 640 10.41 56.21 -29.60
CA GLN A 640 11.04 57.21 -30.46
C GLN A 640 11.93 56.52 -31.51
N ALA A 641 11.47 56.46 -32.76
CA ALA A 641 12.29 55.99 -33.87
C ALA A 641 13.41 57.00 -34.18
N ARG A 642 14.63 56.51 -34.40
CA ARG A 642 15.80 57.36 -34.74
C ARG A 642 15.86 57.75 -36.21
N ALA A 643 15.19 57.01 -37.07
CA ALA A 643 15.19 57.20 -38.51
C ALA A 643 13.76 57.16 -39.06
N LEU A 644 13.56 57.80 -40.21
CA LEU A 644 12.30 57.70 -40.94
C LEU A 644 12.10 56.27 -41.44
N VAL A 645 10.92 55.69 -41.16
CA VAL A 645 10.51 54.42 -41.76
C VAL A 645 10.04 54.69 -43.21
N PRO A 646 10.53 53.97 -44.23
CA PRO A 646 10.03 54.10 -45.60
C PRO A 646 8.53 53.75 -45.68
N MET A 647 7.72 54.70 -46.16
CA MET A 647 6.24 54.58 -46.16
C MET A 647 5.62 54.36 -47.54
N LEU A 648 6.41 54.40 -48.62
CA LEU A 648 5.90 54.29 -50.00
C LEU A 648 5.37 52.89 -50.34
N ALA A 649 5.84 51.86 -49.63
CA ALA A 649 5.40 50.48 -49.76
C ALA A 649 5.45 49.79 -48.40
N GLN A 650 4.60 48.77 -48.23
CA GLN A 650 4.65 47.90 -47.04
C GLN A 650 6.00 47.18 -47.00
N ASP A 651 6.67 47.17 -45.85
CA ASP A 651 7.94 46.48 -45.73
C ASP A 651 7.73 44.97 -45.66
N THR A 652 8.01 44.27 -46.75
CA THR A 652 7.96 42.80 -46.84
C THR A 652 9.29 42.13 -46.48
N SER A 653 10.31 42.89 -46.08
CA SER A 653 11.61 42.34 -45.71
C SER A 653 11.57 41.61 -44.36
N ALA A 654 12.65 40.90 -44.03
CA ALA A 654 12.78 40.19 -42.75
C ALA A 654 13.42 41.04 -41.63
N ALA A 655 13.89 42.26 -41.93
CA ALA A 655 14.63 43.08 -40.99
C ALA A 655 13.72 43.71 -39.93
N ASP A 656 14.14 43.77 -38.68
CA ASP A 656 13.38 44.52 -37.67
C ASP A 656 13.28 46.01 -38.04
N ILE A 657 12.12 46.61 -37.79
CA ILE A 657 11.87 48.04 -38.02
C ILE A 657 11.80 48.73 -36.67
N ASP A 658 12.50 49.85 -36.58
CA ASP A 658 12.45 50.76 -35.44
C ASP A 658 11.54 51.96 -35.78
N GLY A 659 10.24 51.87 -35.47
CA GLY A 659 9.22 52.76 -36.02
C GLY A 659 8.12 53.25 -35.05
N GLY A 660 7.88 52.60 -33.92
CA GLY A 660 6.72 52.91 -33.09
C GLY A 660 5.42 52.44 -33.76
N LEU A 661 4.47 53.35 -34.04
CA LEU A 661 3.27 52.97 -34.81
C LEU A 661 3.47 53.31 -36.29
N VAL A 662 3.25 52.35 -37.18
CA VAL A 662 3.37 52.53 -38.63
C VAL A 662 2.10 52.06 -39.32
N VAL A 663 1.46 52.94 -40.10
CA VAL A 663 0.25 52.62 -40.89
C VAL A 663 0.54 52.87 -42.36
N TYR A 664 0.59 51.81 -43.16
CA TYR A 664 0.98 51.87 -44.57
C TYR A 664 -0.17 52.32 -45.51
N PRO A 665 0.15 52.76 -46.74
CA PRO A 665 -0.85 53.19 -47.72
C PRO A 665 -1.94 52.15 -48.00
N GLY A 666 -3.19 52.61 -47.96
CA GLY A 666 -4.38 51.80 -48.22
C GLY A 666 -4.85 50.93 -47.05
N ALA A 667 -4.17 50.98 -45.89
CA ALA A 667 -4.62 50.39 -44.64
C ALA A 667 -5.39 51.42 -43.79
N LEU A 668 -6.35 50.94 -43.01
CA LEU A 668 -7.16 51.68 -42.06
C LEU A 668 -6.95 51.08 -40.66
N LEU A 669 -6.51 51.89 -39.70
CA LEU A 669 -6.47 51.55 -38.28
C LEU A 669 -7.44 52.45 -37.51
N LEU A 670 -8.40 51.87 -36.77
CA LEU A 670 -9.26 52.60 -35.84
C LEU A 670 -8.83 52.32 -34.39
N VAL A 671 -8.61 53.39 -33.64
CA VAL A 671 -8.20 53.35 -32.22
C VAL A 671 -9.10 54.26 -31.40
N PRO A 672 -9.83 53.75 -30.38
CA PRO A 672 -10.72 54.59 -29.57
C PRO A 672 -9.96 55.70 -28.84
N ASN A 673 -8.82 55.36 -28.24
CA ASN A 673 -7.92 56.31 -27.60
C ASN A 673 -6.48 56.01 -28.02
N LEU A 674 -5.77 57.03 -28.50
CA LEU A 674 -4.35 56.96 -28.85
C LEU A 674 -3.57 57.94 -27.98
N THR A 675 -2.61 57.43 -27.21
CA THR A 675 -1.66 58.23 -26.45
C THR A 675 -0.27 58.04 -27.04
N VAL A 676 0.33 59.13 -27.50
CA VAL A 676 1.70 59.17 -28.01
C VAL A 676 2.55 59.91 -26.97
N GLU A 677 3.53 59.24 -26.37
CA GLU A 677 4.41 59.88 -25.38
C GLU A 677 5.31 60.93 -26.03
N THR A 678 5.92 61.79 -25.20
CA THR A 678 6.89 62.79 -25.66
C THR A 678 7.96 62.12 -26.51
N ASP A 679 8.21 62.69 -27.69
CA ASP A 679 9.17 62.22 -28.71
C ASP A 679 8.86 60.84 -29.34
N ALA A 680 7.75 60.19 -28.99
CA ALA A 680 7.36 58.94 -29.65
C ALA A 680 6.89 59.18 -31.10
N THR A 681 7.12 58.20 -31.97
CA THR A 681 6.92 58.33 -33.41
C THR A 681 5.71 57.55 -33.91
N VAL A 682 4.89 58.23 -34.72
CA VAL A 682 3.81 57.63 -35.51
C VAL A 682 4.05 57.97 -36.97
N PHE A 683 4.26 56.95 -37.80
CA PHE A 683 4.37 57.09 -39.26
C PHE A 683 3.05 56.65 -39.90
N ASN A 684 2.33 57.58 -40.51
CA ASN A 684 1.04 57.28 -41.15
C ASN A 684 1.04 57.71 -42.61
N ALA A 685 0.90 56.75 -43.53
CA ALA A 685 0.64 56.98 -44.94
C ALA A 685 -0.67 56.29 -45.42
N GLY A 686 -1.42 55.68 -44.49
CA GLY A 686 -2.76 55.15 -44.70
C GLY A 686 -3.82 56.02 -44.02
N THR A 687 -4.80 55.38 -43.38
CA THR A 687 -5.82 56.06 -42.57
C THR A 687 -5.71 55.62 -41.12
N LEU A 688 -5.44 56.57 -40.22
CA LEU A 688 -5.46 56.38 -38.78
C LEU A 688 -6.62 57.18 -38.21
N GLN A 689 -7.66 56.50 -37.74
CA GLN A 689 -8.82 57.13 -37.13
C GLN A 689 -8.74 57.00 -35.62
N VAL A 690 -8.70 58.13 -34.92
CA VAL A 690 -8.66 58.21 -33.46
C VAL A 690 -10.01 58.69 -32.93
N GLY A 691 -10.53 58.01 -31.91
CA GLY A 691 -11.87 58.25 -31.36
C GLY A 691 -12.87 57.19 -31.80
N GLN A 692 -13.99 57.09 -31.07
CA GLN A 692 -15.14 56.34 -31.57
C GLN A 692 -15.74 57.10 -32.77
N PRO A 693 -16.05 56.44 -33.89
CA PRO A 693 -17.04 56.96 -34.83
C PRO A 693 -18.41 57.15 -34.16
#